data_AF-A0A9X3IYE7-F1
#
_entry.id   AF-A0A9X3IYE7-F1
#
_cell.length_a   1.000
_cell.length_b   1.000
_cell.length_c   1.000
_cell.angle_alpha   90.00
_cell.angle_beta   90.00
_cell.angle_gamma   90.00
#
_symmetry.space_group_name_H-M   'P 1'
#
loop_
_entity.id
_entity.type
_entity.pdbx_description
1 polymer ?
#
loop_
_entity_poly.entity_id
_entity_poly.type
_entity_poly.pdbx_seq_one_letter_code
_entity_poly.pdbx_strand_id
1 'polypeptide(L)'
;MLTSSPRAIALVVGVIVCTATPGDASAFHYDIHGNIIDDGLGFLNPGARSEMKDEQFFLDTTTLLSYKIHFDACNFSNAIGVINDHYFDDMFAGAGGVIAEFDPEDPSPFDAADEFGQLLHTLQDFYSHSNWVEIGRTDILDGGTGEWSPLDPWSMVRSDVIVMEGETLPDGFTASEGTGFVPIVTDPNIGPLFGLYSGVVDGTTGDECIDSVHFEHDEMSKDEAGRPGHEAARSLAVDQTRHEWCRLLHLLDDEYGAAGPATAMGLWLSKTGSPHPAGTPCAVRPGGALEITVHALDATVLEDTDDFGDGEINLRTILFTRDLRRSARSQSPRQVIDEPVSVTPPPDVKLCVDATDNLALTMQGWDDDDIGDPGDDGIPGEIDDHGNDDDEAFAGVTFDLGPAADAEGVYTDSSTHIDVQFQVTITRTDDDGDGLSNCEEVVFDTDPNNPDSDGDGLGDAEEVSLGLDPNDPDTDDDGLVDYDEVFVWGTDPFEPDTDNDGLEDGFEVDHDLDPTDEDTDDDDLGDGEELLTYGTDPKDDDSDDDGLGDGAEVFIHATDPNDDDTDDDELGDGAEVNVHGTDPLDPDTDDDLLDDGFEVAHGTDPLNPDSDGDGIVDGADIEFIESVLDALPPGSFQSGGNENAFSSQLKNVEKDVAKGKIANALAKLAQLRSHCDGCGSGPDGNDWIVDCAAQAEVRAVLDLLAANLPQLP
;
A
#
# COMPACT_ATOMS: atom_id res chain seq x y z
N MET A 1 -8.61 6.06 103.30
CA MET A 1 -8.97 6.67 102.01
C MET A 1 -7.69 6.99 101.28
N LEU A 2 -7.63 6.57 100.02
CA LEU A 2 -6.62 6.85 99.01
C LEU A 2 -5.30 6.06 99.15
N THR A 3 -5.11 5.11 98.24
CA THR A 3 -3.83 4.44 97.98
C THR A 3 -3.52 4.50 96.48
N SER A 4 -2.28 4.92 96.19
CA SER A 4 -1.41 4.90 95.00
C SER A 4 -1.65 3.81 93.94
N SER A 5 -1.35 3.97 92.63
CA SER A 5 -0.04 4.32 92.01
C SER A 5 -0.21 4.61 90.48
N PRO A 6 0.86 5.02 89.73
CA PRO A 6 0.80 5.81 88.49
C PRO A 6 0.98 5.01 87.19
N ARG A 7 0.78 5.65 86.02
CA ARG A 7 1.62 5.51 84.81
C ARG A 7 1.31 6.56 83.74
N ALA A 8 2.38 7.09 83.16
CA ALA A 8 2.42 7.91 81.96
C ALA A 8 2.05 7.07 80.71
N ILE A 9 1.45 7.70 79.70
CA ILE A 9 1.25 7.16 78.35
C ILE A 9 1.99 8.09 77.40
N ALA A 10 3.00 7.54 76.73
CA ALA A 10 3.63 8.11 75.55
C ALA A 10 2.75 7.83 74.33
N LEU A 11 2.63 8.83 73.46
CA LEU A 11 1.98 8.73 72.16
C LEU A 11 2.97 8.05 71.21
N VAL A 12 2.59 6.90 70.67
CA VAL A 12 3.30 6.21 69.57
C VAL A 12 2.36 6.28 68.37
N VAL A 13 2.80 6.92 67.29
CA VAL A 13 2.19 6.85 65.97
C VAL A 13 2.43 5.42 65.47
N GLY A 14 1.35 4.67 65.29
CA GLY A 14 1.40 3.29 64.81
C GLY A 14 1.23 3.27 63.30
N VAL A 15 2.28 2.83 62.60
CA VAL A 15 2.20 2.26 61.26
C VAL A 15 1.20 1.10 61.31
N ILE A 16 0.12 1.21 60.54
CA ILE A 16 -0.80 0.09 60.32
C ILE A 16 -0.20 -0.73 59.18
N VAL A 17 0.58 -1.75 59.55
CA VAL A 17 0.86 -2.86 58.65
C VAL A 17 -0.43 -3.68 58.56
N CYS A 18 -1.20 -3.48 57.49
CA CYS A 18 -2.29 -4.36 57.13
C CYS A 18 -1.71 -5.66 56.56
N THR A 19 -1.67 -6.72 57.38
CA THR A 19 -1.48 -8.07 56.86
C THR A 19 -2.78 -8.51 56.18
N ALA A 20 -2.84 -8.43 54.85
CA ALA A 20 -3.94 -8.98 54.06
C ALA A 20 -3.98 -10.51 54.17
N THR A 21 -5.18 -11.06 54.36
CA THR A 21 -5.46 -12.47 54.12
C THR A 21 -5.52 -12.73 52.62
N PRO A 22 -4.81 -13.72 52.06
CA PRO A 22 -4.85 -14.01 50.63
C PRO A 22 -6.20 -14.67 50.31
N GLY A 23 -7.09 -13.92 49.67
CA GLY A 23 -8.41 -14.47 49.32
C GLY A 23 -9.40 -13.56 48.60
N ASP A 24 -9.34 -12.22 48.70
CA ASP A 24 -10.30 -11.31 48.03
C ASP A 24 -9.69 -9.91 47.75
N ALA A 25 -8.50 -9.88 47.13
CA ALA A 25 -7.85 -8.63 46.68
C ALA A 25 -7.00 -8.91 45.42
N SER A 26 -7.57 -9.64 44.46
CA SER A 26 -6.82 -10.17 43.30
C SER A 26 -7.58 -9.98 41.99
N ALA A 27 -7.80 -8.72 41.59
CA ALA A 27 -8.33 -8.38 40.26
C ALA A 27 -7.51 -7.30 39.51
N PHE A 28 -6.47 -6.72 40.11
CA PHE A 28 -5.57 -5.80 39.39
C PHE A 28 -4.20 -6.46 39.24
N HIS A 29 -3.85 -6.86 38.02
CA HIS A 29 -2.54 -7.41 37.70
C HIS A 29 -1.54 -6.27 37.61
N TYR A 30 -0.52 -6.33 38.46
CA TYR A 30 0.54 -5.35 38.76
C TYR A 30 1.34 -4.74 37.59
N ASP A 31 1.04 -5.03 36.33
CA ASP A 31 2.02 -4.87 35.25
C ASP A 31 1.43 -4.40 33.90
N ILE A 32 0.12 -4.16 33.77
CA ILE A 32 -0.46 -3.84 32.45
C ILE A 32 -0.19 -2.39 32.03
N HIS A 33 -0.51 -1.42 32.88
CA HIS A 33 -0.26 0.01 32.61
C HIS A 33 1.25 0.31 32.51
N GLY A 34 2.06 -0.28 33.39
CA GLY A 34 3.51 -0.12 33.30
C GLY A 34 4.13 -0.70 32.02
N ASN A 35 3.62 -1.84 31.53
CA ASN A 35 4.05 -2.38 30.23
C ASN A 35 3.60 -1.48 29.05
N ILE A 36 2.52 -0.71 29.18
CA ILE A 36 2.11 0.27 28.16
C ILE A 36 3.10 1.45 28.13
N ILE A 37 3.59 1.92 29.29
CA ILE A 37 4.69 2.91 29.36
C ILE A 37 5.93 2.38 28.64
N ASP A 38 6.33 1.14 28.94
CA ASP A 38 7.54 0.57 28.34
C ASP A 38 7.42 0.44 26.80
N ASP A 39 6.25 0.04 26.29
CA ASP A 39 5.98 -0.10 24.84
C ASP A 39 5.76 1.25 24.12
N GLY A 40 5.15 2.22 24.82
CA GLY A 40 4.80 3.52 24.28
C GLY A 40 5.98 4.50 24.32
N LEU A 41 6.71 4.51 25.44
CA LEU A 41 7.74 5.50 25.76
C LEU A 41 9.13 4.89 25.91
N GLY A 42 9.38 3.67 25.43
CA GLY A 42 10.68 3.00 25.56
C GLY A 42 11.90 3.74 24.99
N PHE A 43 11.71 4.88 24.31
CA PHE A 43 12.78 5.79 23.91
C PHE A 43 13.22 6.77 25.01
N LEU A 44 12.43 6.94 26.08
CA LEU A 44 12.81 7.67 27.28
C LEU A 44 13.82 6.87 28.10
N ASN A 45 14.54 7.55 28.98
CA ASN A 45 15.46 6.91 29.91
C ASN A 45 14.67 5.97 30.88
N PRO A 46 15.27 4.85 31.32
CA PRO A 46 14.64 3.92 32.25
C PRO A 46 14.20 4.56 33.58
N GLY A 47 14.99 5.45 34.18
CA GLY A 47 14.62 6.20 35.40
C GLY A 47 13.26 6.90 35.33
N ALA A 48 13.07 7.81 34.36
CA ALA A 48 11.80 8.50 34.13
C ALA A 48 10.63 7.52 33.94
N ARG A 49 10.86 6.42 33.22
CA ARG A 49 9.82 5.40 33.03
C ARG A 49 9.55 4.63 34.31
N SER A 50 10.56 4.39 35.15
CA SER A 50 10.39 3.74 36.44
C SER A 50 9.50 4.58 37.34
N GLU A 51 9.78 5.87 37.43
CA GLU A 51 9.00 6.82 38.22
C GLU A 51 7.54 6.88 37.75
N MET A 52 7.32 7.05 36.44
CA MET A 52 5.97 7.01 35.86
C MET A 52 5.22 5.71 36.23
N LYS A 53 5.92 4.57 36.29
CA LYS A 53 5.33 3.27 36.65
C LYS A 53 5.05 3.14 38.14
N ASP A 54 5.92 3.67 38.99
CA ASP A 54 5.76 3.63 40.43
C ASP A 54 4.54 4.47 40.85
N GLU A 55 4.30 5.59 40.18
CA GLU A 55 3.12 6.40 40.45
C GLU A 55 1.83 5.81 39.86
N GLN A 56 1.88 5.16 38.70
CA GLN A 56 0.77 4.32 38.22
C GLN A 56 0.42 3.22 39.24
N PHE A 57 1.43 2.58 39.83
CA PHE A 57 1.26 1.57 40.86
C PHE A 57 0.66 2.13 42.15
N PHE A 58 1.07 3.34 42.55
CA PHE A 58 0.51 4.04 43.69
C PHE A 58 -0.99 4.29 43.51
N LEU A 59 -1.41 4.79 42.33
CA LEU A 59 -2.82 4.99 42.01
C LEU A 59 -3.62 3.67 42.06
N ASP A 60 -3.13 2.61 41.42
CA ASP A 60 -3.79 1.30 41.40
C ASP A 60 -3.97 0.71 42.82
N THR A 61 -3.04 0.97 43.74
CA THR A 61 -3.07 0.34 45.08
C THR A 61 -3.67 1.20 46.18
N THR A 62 -3.65 2.52 46.05
CA THR A 62 -4.03 3.43 47.14
C THR A 62 -5.33 4.18 46.88
N THR A 63 -5.71 4.39 45.61
CA THR A 63 -6.93 5.13 45.23
C THR A 63 -8.09 4.24 44.77
N LEU A 64 -8.07 2.94 45.10
CA LEU A 64 -9.03 1.84 44.79
C LEU A 64 -10.55 2.13 44.90
N LEU A 65 -10.99 3.34 45.28
CA LEU A 65 -12.39 3.76 45.36
C LEU A 65 -12.63 5.23 44.95
N SER A 66 -11.64 5.89 44.33
CA SER A 66 -11.81 7.27 43.82
C SER A 66 -12.17 7.21 42.34
N TYR A 67 -13.47 7.17 42.04
CA TYR A 67 -14.04 7.36 40.68
C TYR A 67 -13.62 8.66 39.97
N LYS A 68 -12.74 9.45 40.60
CA LYS A 68 -12.25 10.71 40.06
C LYS A 68 -11.05 10.56 39.12
N ILE A 69 -10.26 9.50 39.27
CA ILE A 69 -8.98 9.31 38.57
C ILE A 69 -9.06 8.16 37.55
N HIS A 70 -10.14 7.36 37.58
CA HIS A 70 -10.41 6.27 36.65
C HIS A 70 -11.59 6.62 35.73
N PHE A 71 -11.64 6.08 34.51
CA PHE A 71 -12.80 6.13 33.62
C PHE A 71 -13.88 5.13 34.06
N ASP A 72 -14.35 5.27 35.29
CA ASP A 72 -15.36 4.41 35.90
C ASP A 72 -16.69 5.13 36.10
N ALA A 73 -17.75 4.35 36.32
CA ALA A 73 -19.09 4.85 36.63
C ALA A 73 -19.66 5.82 35.57
N CYS A 74 -19.31 5.65 34.30
CA CYS A 74 -19.71 6.56 33.22
C CYS A 74 -19.24 8.02 33.41
N ASN A 75 -18.20 8.26 34.21
CA ASN A 75 -17.71 9.59 34.53
C ASN A 75 -16.59 10.05 33.58
N PHE A 76 -16.95 10.31 32.32
CA PHE A 76 -15.99 10.71 31.29
C PHE A 76 -15.49 12.14 31.48
N SER A 77 -16.40 13.08 31.79
CA SER A 77 -16.06 14.50 31.88
C SER A 77 -15.06 14.80 32.99
N ASN A 78 -15.17 14.15 34.16
CA ASN A 78 -14.23 14.35 35.26
C ASN A 78 -12.86 13.72 34.96
N ALA A 79 -12.82 12.53 34.35
CA ALA A 79 -11.55 11.87 34.02
C ALA A 79 -10.74 12.68 33.00
N ILE A 80 -11.40 13.28 31.99
CA ILE A 80 -10.75 14.22 31.06
C ILE A 80 -10.28 15.49 31.79
N GLY A 81 -11.07 15.96 32.76
CA GLY A 81 -10.67 17.05 33.64
C GLY A 81 -9.38 16.74 34.39
N VAL A 82 -9.24 15.53 34.94
CA VAL A 82 -8.03 15.09 35.64
C VAL A 82 -6.82 15.02 34.70
N ILE A 83 -6.98 14.51 33.47
CA ILE A 83 -5.91 14.53 32.47
C ILE A 83 -5.43 15.97 32.21
N ASN A 84 -6.36 16.91 31.98
CA ASN A 84 -5.98 18.30 31.77
C ASN A 84 -5.40 18.96 33.02
N ASP A 85 -5.94 18.66 34.21
CA ASP A 85 -5.43 19.19 35.47
C ASP A 85 -3.96 18.74 35.65
N HIS A 86 -3.63 17.45 35.50
CA HIS A 86 -2.23 16.98 35.64
C HIS A 86 -1.24 17.64 34.66
N TYR A 87 -1.69 18.09 33.48
CA TYR A 87 -0.81 18.88 32.61
C TYR A 87 -0.42 20.24 33.23
N PHE A 88 -1.34 20.93 33.92
CA PHE A 88 -1.19 22.36 34.27
C PHE A 88 -1.25 22.70 35.78
N ASP A 89 -1.94 21.90 36.58
CA ASP A 89 -2.26 22.12 37.99
C ASP A 89 -1.89 20.88 38.84
N ASP A 90 -1.57 21.09 40.11
CA ASP A 90 -1.18 20.03 41.06
C ASP A 90 -2.40 19.47 41.83
N MET A 91 -2.49 18.14 41.89
CA MET A 91 -3.55 17.41 42.58
C MET A 91 -3.34 17.32 44.12
N PHE A 92 -2.10 17.47 44.59
CA PHE A 92 -1.63 17.23 45.97
C PHE A 92 -0.83 18.38 46.65
N ALA A 93 -1.13 19.64 46.34
CA ALA A 93 -0.73 20.83 47.14
C ALA A 93 0.78 20.99 47.44
N GLY A 94 1.52 21.58 46.50
CA GLY A 94 2.86 22.10 46.68
C GLY A 94 3.68 22.28 45.40
N ALA A 95 3.38 21.51 44.35
CA ALA A 95 4.06 21.48 43.05
C ALA A 95 3.12 22.06 41.96
N GLY A 96 3.54 22.15 40.70
CA GLY A 96 2.64 22.43 39.56
C GLY A 96 2.23 21.15 38.84
N GLY A 97 1.52 21.25 37.70
CA GLY A 97 1.35 20.09 36.81
C GLY A 97 2.64 19.81 36.00
N VAL A 98 2.64 18.74 35.19
CA VAL A 98 3.82 18.29 34.40
C VAL A 98 4.55 19.43 33.68
N ILE A 99 3.80 20.39 33.13
CA ILE A 99 4.38 21.53 32.41
C ILE A 99 5.23 22.40 33.32
N ALA A 100 4.76 22.71 34.53
CA ALA A 100 5.47 23.58 35.46
C ALA A 100 6.77 22.95 35.96
N GLU A 101 6.79 21.64 36.13
CA GLU A 101 7.98 20.88 36.56
C GLU A 101 9.07 20.82 35.47
N PHE A 102 8.76 21.24 34.25
CA PHE A 102 9.72 21.43 33.16
C PHE A 102 10.17 22.89 32.96
N ASP A 103 9.96 23.76 33.96
CA ASP A 103 10.46 25.14 33.91
C ASP A 103 11.96 25.12 33.55
N PRO A 104 12.37 25.72 32.41
CA PRO A 104 13.77 25.70 31.99
C PRO A 104 14.73 26.42 32.94
N GLU A 105 14.23 27.27 33.86
CA GLU A 105 15.05 27.93 34.88
C GLU A 105 15.26 27.07 36.13
N ASP A 106 14.36 26.13 36.42
CA ASP A 106 14.34 25.30 37.63
C ASP A 106 13.64 23.95 37.37
N PRO A 107 14.22 23.06 36.52
CA PRO A 107 13.54 21.85 36.10
C PRO A 107 13.53 20.77 37.20
N SER A 108 12.36 20.18 37.46
CA SER A 108 12.20 19.01 38.33
C SER A 108 11.71 17.79 37.51
N PRO A 109 12.61 17.09 36.81
CA PRO A 109 12.22 16.01 35.91
C PRO A 109 11.67 14.75 36.61
N PHE A 110 11.91 14.59 37.92
CA PHE A 110 11.32 13.53 38.74
C PHE A 110 9.85 13.84 39.03
N ASP A 111 9.56 15.02 39.60
CA ASP A 111 8.18 15.45 39.86
C ASP A 111 7.36 15.52 38.56
N ALA A 112 7.99 15.92 37.45
CA ALA A 112 7.36 15.87 36.14
C ALA A 112 6.98 14.44 35.71
N ALA A 113 7.78 13.44 36.08
CA ALA A 113 7.56 12.03 35.70
C ALA A 113 6.44 11.42 36.54
N ASP A 114 6.35 11.78 37.81
CA ASP A 114 5.22 11.46 38.68
C ASP A 114 3.91 11.96 38.08
N GLU A 115 3.83 13.27 37.81
CA GLU A 115 2.62 13.89 37.28
C GLU A 115 2.23 13.31 35.91
N PHE A 116 3.22 13.00 35.06
CA PHE A 116 2.96 12.40 33.75
C PHE A 116 2.52 10.94 33.88
N GLY A 117 3.07 10.18 34.84
CA GLY A 117 2.64 8.82 35.18
C GLY A 117 1.17 8.78 35.64
N GLN A 118 0.77 9.71 36.50
CA GLN A 118 -0.62 9.86 36.97
C GLN A 118 -1.58 10.16 35.82
N LEU A 119 -1.21 11.08 34.94
CA LEU A 119 -2.00 11.41 33.75
C LEU A 119 -2.16 10.21 32.83
N LEU A 120 -1.05 9.52 32.54
CA LEU A 120 -1.04 8.36 31.66
C LEU A 120 -1.86 7.20 32.23
N HIS A 121 -1.92 7.07 33.56
CA HIS A 121 -2.80 6.10 34.23
C HIS A 121 -4.26 6.30 33.80
N THR A 122 -4.83 7.47 34.07
CA THR A 122 -6.23 7.79 33.75
C THR A 122 -6.52 7.60 32.26
N LEU A 123 -5.57 7.97 31.40
CA LEU A 123 -5.70 7.80 29.97
C LEU A 123 -5.71 6.35 29.52
N GLN A 124 -4.82 5.51 30.06
CA GLN A 124 -4.74 4.09 29.70
C GLN A 124 -5.98 3.34 30.20
N ASP A 125 -6.47 3.72 31.39
CA ASP A 125 -7.69 3.23 32.02
C ASP A 125 -8.92 3.40 31.11
N PHE A 126 -9.02 4.48 30.32
CA PHE A 126 -10.10 4.66 29.33
C PHE A 126 -10.24 3.45 28.39
N TYR A 127 -9.14 2.96 27.81
CA TYR A 127 -9.19 1.87 26.84
C TYR A 127 -9.50 0.54 27.53
N SER A 128 -9.07 0.37 28.77
CA SER A 128 -9.35 -0.80 29.59
C SER A 128 -10.80 -0.87 30.08
N HIS A 129 -11.40 0.26 30.46
CA HIS A 129 -12.66 0.33 31.19
C HIS A 129 -13.84 0.94 30.41
N SER A 130 -13.63 1.33 29.15
CA SER A 130 -14.70 1.74 28.24
C SER A 130 -15.02 0.66 27.20
N ASN A 131 -16.13 0.84 26.48
CA ASN A 131 -16.51 0.01 25.35
C ASN A 131 -15.92 0.47 24.00
N TRP A 132 -14.86 1.28 23.98
CA TRP A 132 -14.31 1.91 22.76
C TRP A 132 -13.96 0.88 21.67
N VAL A 133 -13.36 -0.25 22.05
CA VAL A 133 -13.04 -1.34 21.12
C VAL A 133 -14.30 -2.10 20.69
N GLU A 134 -15.24 -2.33 21.60
CA GLU A 134 -16.48 -3.06 21.32
C GLU A 134 -17.38 -2.32 20.33
N ILE A 135 -17.41 -0.99 20.36
CA ILE A 135 -18.10 -0.17 19.36
C ILE A 135 -17.36 -0.13 18.01
N GLY A 136 -16.24 -0.84 17.88
CA GLY A 136 -15.48 -1.04 16.65
C GLY A 136 -14.46 0.04 16.34
N ARG A 137 -14.01 0.83 17.33
CA ARG A 137 -12.99 1.86 17.11
C ARG A 137 -11.60 1.25 17.01
N THR A 138 -10.82 1.84 16.13
CA THR A 138 -9.41 1.50 15.86
C THR A 138 -8.52 2.74 15.87
N ASP A 139 -9.10 3.90 16.21
CA ASP A 139 -8.44 5.18 16.38
C ASP A 139 -8.29 5.53 17.86
N ILE A 140 -7.29 6.36 18.17
CA ILE A 140 -7.13 6.95 19.50
C ILE A 140 -8.26 7.95 19.79
N LEU A 141 -8.59 8.16 21.07
CA LEU A 141 -9.71 8.98 21.52
C LEU A 141 -9.49 10.46 21.17
N ASP A 142 -8.32 11.02 21.49
CA ASP A 142 -7.98 12.42 21.25
C ASP A 142 -6.62 12.54 20.54
N GLY A 143 -6.63 13.02 19.29
CA GLY A 143 -5.43 13.24 18.49
C GLY A 143 -4.95 14.70 18.47
N GLY A 144 -5.43 15.56 19.36
CA GLY A 144 -5.02 16.96 19.47
C GLY A 144 -3.65 17.12 20.13
N THR A 145 -3.01 18.26 19.94
CA THR A 145 -1.72 18.61 20.60
C THR A 145 -1.85 19.66 21.69
N GLY A 146 -3.07 20.18 21.91
CA GLY A 146 -3.39 21.07 23.04
C GLY A 146 -4.07 20.31 24.18
N GLU A 147 -4.82 21.02 25.04
CA GLU A 147 -5.70 20.38 26.04
C GLU A 147 -6.62 19.33 25.42
N TRP A 148 -6.92 18.27 26.19
CA TRP A 148 -7.87 17.24 25.79
C TRP A 148 -9.27 17.85 25.60
N SER A 149 -9.95 17.41 24.54
CA SER A 149 -11.31 17.85 24.25
C SER A 149 -12.26 17.32 25.33
N PRO A 150 -13.08 18.17 25.97
CA PRO A 150 -13.99 17.72 27.02
C PRO A 150 -15.05 16.76 26.46
N LEU A 151 -15.29 15.67 27.18
CA LEU A 151 -16.38 14.74 26.91
C LEU A 151 -17.62 15.15 27.70
N ASP A 152 -18.36 16.15 27.19
CA ASP A 152 -19.57 16.63 27.85
C ASP A 152 -20.66 15.54 27.90
N PRO A 153 -21.47 15.47 28.98
CA PRO A 153 -22.54 14.49 29.09
C PRO A 153 -23.53 14.56 27.92
N TRP A 154 -23.79 13.40 27.29
CA TRP A 154 -24.67 13.27 26.12
C TRP A 154 -24.24 14.07 24.88
N SER A 155 -22.94 14.35 24.77
CA SER A 155 -22.34 14.96 23.58
C SER A 155 -21.80 13.92 22.60
N MET A 156 -21.67 14.32 21.33
CA MET A 156 -21.11 13.48 20.28
C MET A 156 -19.58 13.51 20.33
N VAL A 157 -18.95 12.34 20.48
CA VAL A 157 -17.47 12.19 20.43
C VAL A 157 -16.98 11.98 19.00
N ARG A 158 -17.80 11.28 18.22
CA ARG A 158 -17.64 11.03 16.78
C ARG A 158 -19.01 11.17 16.13
N SER A 159 -19.08 11.14 14.80
CA SER A 159 -20.33 11.32 14.05
C SER A 159 -21.43 10.30 14.39
N ASP A 160 -21.07 9.17 14.99
CA ASP A 160 -21.92 8.03 15.28
C ASP A 160 -21.78 7.52 16.74
N VAL A 161 -21.02 8.23 17.59
CA VAL A 161 -20.78 7.87 19.00
C VAL A 161 -21.17 9.01 19.92
N ILE A 162 -21.94 8.69 20.96
CA ILE A 162 -22.40 9.64 21.97
C ILE A 162 -21.95 9.23 23.38
N VAL A 163 -21.45 10.17 24.18
CA VAL A 163 -21.08 9.95 25.58
C VAL A 163 -22.32 9.63 26.41
N MET A 164 -22.35 8.50 27.09
CA MET A 164 -23.41 8.15 28.03
C MET A 164 -22.97 8.47 29.46
N GLU A 165 -23.13 9.71 29.89
CA GLU A 165 -22.78 10.16 31.24
C GLU A 165 -23.99 10.75 31.97
N GLY A 166 -24.17 10.37 33.23
CA GLY A 166 -25.23 10.85 34.11
C GLY A 166 -26.46 9.92 34.18
N GLU A 167 -27.16 10.03 35.30
CA GLU A 167 -28.31 9.18 35.69
C GLU A 167 -29.56 9.37 34.80
N THR A 168 -29.67 10.49 34.06
CA THR A 168 -30.91 10.87 33.38
C THR A 168 -30.71 11.12 31.89
N LEU A 169 -31.52 10.46 31.06
CA LEU A 169 -31.58 10.73 29.61
C LEU A 169 -32.00 12.16 29.30
N PRO A 170 -31.41 12.78 28.26
CA PRO A 170 -31.94 14.00 27.67
C PRO A 170 -33.37 13.80 27.14
N ASP A 171 -34.12 14.91 27.08
CA ASP A 171 -35.52 14.89 26.66
C ASP A 171 -35.68 14.29 25.25
N GLY A 172 -36.43 13.18 25.17
CA GLY A 172 -36.76 12.50 23.92
C GLY A 172 -35.77 11.43 23.47
N PHE A 173 -34.66 11.25 24.19
CA PHE A 173 -33.70 10.18 23.93
C PHE A 173 -34.23 8.83 24.44
N THR A 174 -33.77 7.74 23.82
CA THR A 174 -33.96 6.38 24.35
C THR A 174 -32.65 5.62 24.31
N ALA A 175 -32.33 4.83 25.34
CA ALA A 175 -31.14 3.98 25.38
C ALA A 175 -31.52 2.51 25.60
N SER A 176 -30.69 1.59 25.10
CA SER A 176 -30.80 0.14 25.32
C SER A 176 -29.42 -0.51 25.26
N GLU A 177 -29.22 -1.64 25.95
CA GLU A 177 -27.93 -2.32 26.10
C GLU A 177 -27.31 -2.87 24.79
N GLY A 178 -28.09 -3.02 23.71
CA GLY A 178 -27.60 -3.60 22.45
C GLY A 178 -27.00 -5.01 22.61
N THR A 179 -25.89 -5.30 21.92
CA THR A 179 -25.20 -6.61 21.97
C THR A 179 -23.71 -6.43 22.13
N GLY A 180 -23.06 -7.27 22.96
CA GLY A 180 -21.59 -7.27 23.10
C GLY A 180 -21.05 -5.99 23.75
N PHE A 181 -21.70 -5.51 24.81
CA PHE A 181 -21.33 -4.27 25.54
C PHE A 181 -21.43 -2.98 24.72
N VAL A 182 -22.24 -2.99 23.65
CA VAL A 182 -22.49 -1.84 22.79
C VAL A 182 -23.91 -1.33 22.98
N PRO A 183 -24.14 -0.33 23.86
CA PRO A 183 -25.44 0.27 24.00
C PRO A 183 -25.79 1.10 22.76
N ILE A 184 -27.08 1.14 22.44
CA ILE A 184 -27.64 1.94 21.37
C ILE A 184 -28.46 3.07 21.97
N VAL A 185 -28.07 4.30 21.68
CA VAL A 185 -28.78 5.53 22.03
C VAL A 185 -29.48 6.05 20.78
N THR A 186 -30.77 6.39 20.87
CA THR A 186 -31.51 7.01 19.78
C THR A 186 -31.78 8.46 20.10
N ASP A 187 -31.11 9.36 19.39
CA ASP A 187 -31.39 10.80 19.39
C ASP A 187 -32.63 11.06 18.49
N PRO A 188 -33.63 11.84 18.93
CA PRO A 188 -34.85 12.09 18.16
C PRO A 188 -34.64 12.86 16.83
N ASN A 189 -33.52 13.55 16.68
CA ASN A 189 -33.16 14.34 15.50
C ASN A 189 -32.14 13.62 14.59
N ILE A 190 -31.25 12.80 15.17
CA ILE A 190 -30.16 12.15 14.43
C ILE A 190 -30.49 10.69 14.10
N GLY A 191 -31.12 9.97 15.02
CA GLY A 191 -31.37 8.53 14.91
C GLY A 191 -30.48 7.69 15.84
N PRO A 192 -30.28 6.40 15.55
CA PRO A 192 -29.50 5.50 16.40
C PRO A 192 -28.00 5.79 16.32
N LEU A 193 -27.34 5.74 17.48
CA LEU A 193 -25.93 6.02 17.72
C LEU A 193 -25.37 4.95 18.67
N PHE A 194 -24.07 4.71 18.60
CA PHE A 194 -23.36 3.90 19.59
C PHE A 194 -23.14 4.73 20.86
N GLY A 195 -23.50 4.18 22.02
CA GLY A 195 -23.23 4.81 23.31
C GLY A 195 -21.82 4.47 23.80
N LEU A 196 -20.99 5.47 24.03
CA LEU A 196 -19.75 5.34 24.77
C LEU A 196 -20.08 5.20 26.27
N TYR A 197 -19.64 4.10 26.86
CA TYR A 197 -20.02 3.69 28.21
C TYR A 197 -18.80 3.14 28.95
N SER A 198 -18.72 3.39 30.26
CA SER A 198 -17.76 2.75 31.16
C SER A 198 -18.51 2.12 32.34
N GLY A 199 -18.00 0.98 32.83
CA GLY A 199 -18.74 0.10 33.74
C GLY A 199 -19.15 0.78 35.06
N VAL A 200 -20.27 0.34 35.65
CA VAL A 200 -20.66 0.78 36.99
C VAL A 200 -19.71 0.20 38.05
N VAL A 201 -19.48 0.94 39.14
CA VAL A 201 -18.61 0.46 40.24
C VAL A 201 -19.26 -0.72 40.96
N ASP A 202 -18.60 -1.87 40.91
CA ASP A 202 -19.05 -3.14 41.47
C ASP A 202 -19.58 -3.01 42.91
N GLY A 203 -20.86 -3.36 43.10
CA GLY A 203 -21.47 -3.47 44.43
C GLY A 203 -21.83 -2.14 45.11
N THR A 204 -21.84 -1.02 44.39
CA THR A 204 -22.37 0.26 44.85
C THR A 204 -23.82 0.49 44.37
N THR A 205 -24.49 1.51 44.90
CA THR A 205 -25.87 1.90 44.54
C THR A 205 -25.97 3.42 44.31
N GLY A 206 -24.86 4.03 43.94
CA GLY A 206 -24.70 5.47 43.76
C GLY A 206 -24.13 5.65 42.37
N ASP A 207 -24.95 5.35 41.38
CA ASP A 207 -24.49 5.04 40.04
C ASP A 207 -24.57 6.33 39.22
N GLU A 208 -23.44 6.84 38.74
CA GLU A 208 -23.40 8.01 37.83
C GLU A 208 -23.82 7.61 36.39
N CYS A 209 -24.04 6.32 36.16
CA CYS A 209 -24.59 5.74 34.94
C CYS A 209 -26.13 5.74 34.90
N ILE A 210 -26.68 5.52 33.71
CA ILE A 210 -28.12 5.41 33.49
C ILE A 210 -28.69 4.02 33.86
N ASP A 211 -29.77 3.99 34.64
CA ASP A 211 -30.47 2.75 35.06
C ASP A 211 -30.90 1.78 33.93
N SER A 212 -31.07 2.26 32.69
CA SER A 212 -31.59 1.46 31.57
C SER A 212 -30.53 0.67 30.81
N VAL A 213 -29.25 0.90 31.10
CA VAL A 213 -28.10 0.19 30.53
C VAL A 213 -27.16 -0.12 31.67
N HIS A 214 -26.91 -1.42 31.92
CA HIS A 214 -26.13 -1.85 33.07
C HIS A 214 -25.04 -2.84 32.67
N PHE A 215 -23.79 -2.39 32.72
CA PHE A 215 -22.60 -3.23 32.59
C PHE A 215 -21.71 -2.99 33.79
N GLU A 216 -21.32 -4.05 34.50
CA GLU A 216 -20.44 -3.93 35.67
C GLU A 216 -19.00 -3.62 35.24
N HIS A 217 -18.21 -3.00 36.12
CA HIS A 217 -16.80 -2.70 35.88
C HIS A 217 -16.00 -3.96 35.54
N ASP A 218 -16.21 -5.08 36.27
CA ASP A 218 -15.57 -6.36 35.94
C ASP A 218 -16.01 -6.93 34.58
N GLU A 219 -17.20 -6.59 34.05
CA GLU A 219 -17.60 -7.08 32.72
C GLU A 219 -16.90 -6.33 31.58
N MET A 220 -16.51 -5.09 31.84
CA MET A 220 -15.91 -4.19 30.84
C MET A 220 -14.39 -4.13 30.90
N SER A 221 -13.79 -4.42 32.05
CA SER A 221 -12.34 -4.40 32.25
C SER A 221 -11.63 -5.30 31.24
N LYS A 222 -10.57 -4.75 30.65
CA LYS A 222 -9.67 -5.42 29.70
C LYS A 222 -8.25 -5.49 30.24
N ASP A 223 -8.04 -5.37 31.54
CA ASP A 223 -6.70 -5.37 32.11
C ASP A 223 -6.04 -6.74 31.94
N GLU A 224 -6.78 -7.81 32.17
CA GLU A 224 -6.21 -9.16 32.13
C GLU A 224 -6.07 -9.72 30.70
N ALA A 225 -4.87 -10.24 30.40
CA ALA A 225 -4.61 -10.98 29.18
C ALA A 225 -5.60 -12.14 28.99
N GLY A 226 -6.27 -12.16 27.83
CA GLY A 226 -7.29 -13.16 27.47
C GLY A 226 -8.73 -12.69 27.63
N ARG A 227 -8.97 -11.50 28.19
CA ARG A 227 -10.27 -10.84 28.11
C ARG A 227 -10.57 -10.39 26.67
N PRO A 228 -11.84 -10.45 26.22
CA PRO A 228 -12.21 -9.92 24.90
C PRO A 228 -11.78 -8.47 24.75
N GLY A 229 -11.17 -8.13 23.60
CA GLY A 229 -10.73 -6.75 23.33
C GLY A 229 -9.40 -6.34 23.98
N HIS A 230 -8.80 -7.13 24.88
CA HIS A 230 -7.55 -6.80 25.58
C HIS A 230 -6.44 -6.28 24.66
N GLU A 231 -6.02 -7.06 23.66
CA GLU A 231 -4.91 -6.67 22.79
C GLU A 231 -5.20 -5.41 21.97
N ALA A 232 -6.45 -5.23 21.53
CA ALA A 232 -6.84 -4.05 20.77
C ALA A 232 -6.87 -2.79 21.66
N ALA A 233 -7.40 -2.91 22.88
CA ALA A 233 -7.40 -1.82 23.86
C ALA A 233 -5.97 -1.45 24.27
N ARG A 234 -5.12 -2.45 24.58
CA ARG A 234 -3.71 -2.25 24.89
C ARG A 234 -2.97 -1.56 23.75
N SER A 235 -3.20 -1.97 22.50
CA SER A 235 -2.59 -1.32 21.33
C SER A 235 -2.97 0.15 21.24
N LEU A 236 -4.26 0.49 21.39
CA LEU A 236 -4.72 1.87 21.37
C LEU A 236 -4.19 2.70 22.55
N ALA A 237 -4.05 2.09 23.73
CA ALA A 237 -3.46 2.73 24.89
C ALA A 237 -1.96 3.04 24.67
N VAL A 238 -1.21 2.14 24.03
CA VAL A 238 0.18 2.37 23.61
C VAL A 238 0.25 3.52 22.60
N ASP A 239 -0.64 3.53 21.60
CA ASP A 239 -0.66 4.57 20.56
C ASP A 239 -1.02 5.95 21.14
N GLN A 240 -2.01 6.02 22.03
CA GLN A 240 -2.34 7.26 22.73
C GLN A 240 -1.20 7.69 23.68
N THR A 241 -0.57 6.76 24.40
CA THR A 241 0.59 7.08 25.27
C THR A 241 1.75 7.69 24.47
N ARG A 242 2.04 7.16 23.27
CA ARG A 242 3.00 7.78 22.33
C ARG A 242 2.58 9.17 21.91
N HIS A 243 1.30 9.35 21.63
CA HIS A 243 0.73 10.64 21.24
C HIS A 243 0.86 11.67 22.36
N GLU A 244 0.68 11.28 23.63
CA GLU A 244 0.82 12.20 24.76
C GLU A 244 2.25 12.73 24.96
N TRP A 245 3.29 11.96 24.64
CA TRP A 245 4.65 12.51 24.59
C TRP A 245 4.74 13.69 23.61
N CYS A 246 4.14 13.54 22.42
CA CYS A 246 4.12 14.62 21.45
C CYS A 246 3.25 15.81 21.91
N ARG A 247 2.10 15.54 22.53
CA ARG A 247 1.25 16.58 23.14
C ARG A 247 2.02 17.36 24.20
N LEU A 248 2.72 16.68 25.11
CA LEU A 248 3.54 17.28 26.15
C LEU A 248 4.58 18.24 25.54
N LEU A 249 5.32 17.82 24.51
CA LEU A 249 6.31 18.70 23.87
C LEU A 249 5.66 19.95 23.25
N HIS A 250 4.47 19.84 22.66
CA HIS A 250 3.73 21.00 22.13
C HIS A 250 3.25 21.93 23.23
N LEU A 251 2.71 21.40 24.33
CA LEU A 251 2.27 22.20 25.47
C LEU A 251 3.44 22.94 26.14
N LEU A 252 4.58 22.27 26.27
CA LEU A 252 5.83 22.88 26.75
C LEU A 252 6.32 23.97 25.80
N ASP A 253 6.15 23.79 24.49
CA ASP A 253 6.50 24.81 23.50
C ASP A 253 5.60 26.03 23.59
N ASP A 254 4.31 25.83 23.82
CA ASP A 254 3.33 26.90 24.00
C ASP A 254 3.61 27.73 25.26
N GLU A 255 4.06 27.10 26.36
CA GLU A 255 4.34 27.77 27.63
C GLU A 255 5.73 28.43 27.66
N TYR A 256 6.79 27.68 27.29
CA TYR A 256 8.18 28.11 27.46
C TYR A 256 8.92 28.40 26.15
N GLY A 257 8.23 28.32 25.00
CA GLY A 257 8.88 28.35 23.69
C GLY A 257 9.85 27.17 23.53
N ALA A 258 10.89 27.35 22.72
CA ALA A 258 11.86 26.29 22.42
C ALA A 258 12.51 25.65 23.66
N ALA A 259 12.60 26.39 24.77
CA ALA A 259 13.25 25.91 25.97
C ALA A 259 12.45 24.78 26.65
N GLY A 260 11.13 24.80 26.62
CA GLY A 260 10.29 23.76 27.23
C GLY A 260 10.52 22.35 26.65
N PRO A 261 10.26 22.09 25.36
CA PRO A 261 10.51 20.80 24.75
C PRO A 261 12.01 20.45 24.73
N ALA A 262 12.90 21.44 24.69
CA ALA A 262 14.33 21.24 24.84
C ALA A 262 14.70 20.64 26.21
N THR A 263 14.11 21.13 27.30
CA THR A 263 14.28 20.59 28.65
C THR A 263 13.79 19.16 28.72
N ALA A 264 12.55 18.87 28.30
CA ALA A 264 12.01 17.51 28.30
C ALA A 264 12.83 16.53 27.45
N MET A 265 13.25 16.93 26.23
CA MET A 265 14.11 16.08 25.39
C MET A 265 15.52 15.92 25.96
N GLY A 266 16.07 16.96 26.59
CA GLY A 266 17.39 16.94 27.22
C GLY A 266 17.45 15.96 28.39
N LEU A 267 16.44 16.04 29.26
CA LEU A 267 16.39 15.35 30.53
C LEU A 267 15.85 13.92 30.39
N TRP A 268 14.73 13.71 29.68
CA TRP A 268 14.08 12.39 29.66
C TRP A 268 14.50 11.45 28.54
N LEU A 269 15.14 11.90 27.46
CA LEU A 269 15.52 10.96 26.39
C LEU A 269 16.60 9.98 26.87
N SER A 270 16.48 8.72 26.47
CA SER A 270 17.60 7.79 26.59
C SER A 270 18.72 8.19 25.62
N LYS A 271 19.94 7.70 25.87
CA LYS A 271 21.10 7.97 25.00
C LYS A 271 20.82 7.66 23.53
N THR A 272 20.09 6.59 23.24
CA THR A 272 19.81 6.11 21.87
C THR A 272 18.36 6.32 21.41
N GLY A 273 17.43 6.68 22.29
CA GLY A 273 16.02 6.83 21.96
C GLY A 273 15.70 8.01 21.05
N SER A 274 14.76 7.83 20.13
CA SER A 274 14.26 8.91 19.27
C SER A 274 13.06 9.59 19.91
N PRO A 275 12.98 10.94 19.98
CA PRO A 275 11.80 11.66 20.47
C PRO A 275 10.63 11.67 19.48
N HIS A 276 10.75 10.97 18.35
CA HIS A 276 9.81 11.04 17.22
C HIS A 276 9.02 9.73 17.06
N PRO A 277 8.09 9.39 17.97
CA PRO A 277 7.33 8.15 17.89
C PRO A 277 6.46 8.12 16.63
N ALA A 278 6.47 6.98 15.93
CA ALA A 278 5.66 6.76 14.73
C ALA A 278 4.16 6.87 15.03
N GLY A 279 3.37 7.31 14.05
CA GLY A 279 1.92 7.48 14.19
C GLY A 279 1.47 8.71 14.98
N THR A 280 2.40 9.54 15.45
CA THR A 280 2.10 10.77 16.21
C THR A 280 2.33 12.04 15.37
N PRO A 281 1.84 13.22 15.80
CA PRO A 281 2.14 14.49 15.14
C PRO A 281 3.65 14.81 15.04
N CYS A 282 4.44 14.27 15.97
CA CYS A 282 5.90 14.40 16.07
C CYS A 282 6.66 13.31 15.29
N ALA A 283 5.97 12.42 14.56
CA ALA A 283 6.64 11.38 13.77
C ALA A 283 7.59 12.01 12.73
N VAL A 284 8.72 11.36 12.47
CA VAL A 284 9.77 11.87 11.58
C VAL A 284 9.21 12.28 10.21
N ARG A 285 9.71 13.40 9.67
CA ARG A 285 9.55 13.76 8.25
C ARG A 285 10.90 13.64 7.54
N PRO A 286 10.89 13.38 6.22
CA PRO A 286 12.08 13.52 5.40
C PRO A 286 12.84 14.82 5.67
N GLY A 287 14.18 14.75 5.61
CA GLY A 287 15.04 15.92 5.64
C GLY A 287 14.84 16.80 4.40
N GLY A 288 15.42 17.99 4.43
CA GLY A 288 15.58 18.80 3.22
C GLY A 288 17.04 18.87 2.81
N ALA A 289 17.31 19.64 1.76
CA ALA A 289 18.63 19.66 1.13
C ALA A 289 19.76 20.32 1.94
N LEU A 290 19.47 20.96 3.08
CA LEU A 290 20.47 21.64 3.90
C LEU A 290 20.94 20.76 5.05
N GLU A 291 22.25 20.53 5.15
CA GLU A 291 22.87 19.97 6.35
C GLU A 291 23.23 21.12 7.31
N ILE A 292 22.65 21.10 8.50
CA ILE A 292 23.02 22.00 9.60
C ILE A 292 24.01 21.27 10.48
N THR A 293 25.23 21.80 10.59
CA THR A 293 26.25 21.31 11.52
C THR A 293 26.42 22.31 12.66
N VAL A 294 26.28 21.84 13.90
CA VAL A 294 26.52 22.61 15.11
C VAL A 294 27.78 22.10 15.80
N HIS A 295 28.73 23.00 16.02
CA HIS A 295 29.97 22.76 16.74
C HIS A 295 30.00 23.57 18.02
N ALA A 296 30.16 22.90 19.17
CA ALA A 296 30.35 23.58 20.46
C ALA A 296 31.79 24.10 20.59
N LEU A 297 31.95 25.43 20.55
CA LEU A 297 33.25 26.09 20.64
C LEU A 297 33.77 26.16 22.08
N ASP A 298 32.87 26.38 23.04
CA ASP A 298 33.18 26.50 24.46
C ASP A 298 31.96 26.12 25.32
N ALA A 299 32.23 25.54 26.49
CA ALA A 299 31.24 25.23 27.52
C ALA A 299 31.93 25.40 28.89
N THR A 300 31.42 26.30 29.73
CA THR A 300 31.95 26.58 31.07
C THR A 300 30.84 26.46 32.10
N VAL A 301 30.97 25.50 33.01
CA VAL A 301 30.06 25.31 34.14
C VAL A 301 30.34 26.38 35.20
N LEU A 302 29.27 26.99 35.70
CA LEU A 302 29.24 28.13 36.62
C LEU A 302 28.74 27.75 38.02
N GLU A 303 27.69 26.92 38.07
CA GLU A 303 27.09 26.27 39.25
C GLU A 303 26.89 24.78 38.89
N ASP A 304 27.40 23.83 39.70
CA ASP A 304 27.51 22.40 39.39
C ASP A 304 26.52 21.58 40.21
N THR A 305 25.56 22.26 40.85
CA THR A 305 24.39 21.73 41.60
C THR A 305 24.72 20.92 42.86
N ASP A 306 25.83 20.18 42.92
CA ASP A 306 26.28 19.50 44.14
C ASP A 306 26.69 20.47 45.27
N ASP A 307 25.82 20.60 46.28
CA ASP A 307 26.01 21.44 47.46
C ASP A 307 27.15 20.93 48.41
N PHE A 308 27.65 19.71 48.21
CA PHE A 308 28.50 18.96 49.15
C PHE A 308 29.79 18.33 48.57
N GLY A 309 30.08 18.44 47.28
CA GLY A 309 31.19 17.73 46.63
C GLY A 309 31.69 18.33 45.31
N ASP A 310 32.15 17.45 44.44
CA ASP A 310 32.61 17.74 43.08
C ASP A 310 31.54 17.26 42.10
N GLY A 311 30.86 18.16 41.38
CA GLY A 311 29.76 17.80 40.48
C GLY A 311 30.21 16.90 39.33
N GLU A 312 29.34 16.02 38.90
CA GLU A 312 29.59 14.88 38.02
C GLU A 312 28.86 15.01 36.69
N ILE A 313 29.13 16.14 36.04
CA ILE A 313 28.35 16.64 34.93
C ILE A 313 28.41 15.79 33.64
N ASN A 314 27.23 15.58 33.07
CA ASN A 314 27.02 15.13 31.70
C ASN A 314 26.28 16.20 30.88
N LEU A 315 26.81 16.59 29.72
CA LEU A 315 26.16 17.58 28.84
C LEU A 315 25.58 16.92 27.60
N ARG A 316 24.44 17.42 27.13
CA ARG A 316 23.78 17.01 25.89
C ARG A 316 23.51 18.22 25.02
N THR A 317 23.88 18.12 23.74
CA THR A 317 23.50 19.09 22.72
C THR A 317 22.38 18.51 21.88
N ILE A 318 21.30 19.25 21.70
CA ILE A 318 20.16 18.84 20.87
C ILE A 318 19.85 19.96 19.88
N LEU A 319 19.88 19.63 18.59
CA LEU A 319 19.38 20.45 17.49
C LEU A 319 18.07 19.85 17.01
N PHE A 320 17.01 20.64 16.90
CA PHE A 320 15.70 20.15 16.50
C PHE A 320 14.91 21.19 15.71
N THR A 321 13.94 20.73 14.91
CA THR A 321 12.99 21.60 14.22
C THR A 321 11.88 22.03 15.18
N ARG A 322 11.40 23.27 15.07
CA ARG A 322 10.33 23.80 15.94
C ARG A 322 8.97 23.11 15.73
N ASP A 323 8.81 22.36 14.63
CA ASP A 323 7.65 21.48 14.44
C ASP A 323 7.78 20.14 15.19
N LEU A 324 8.93 19.92 15.87
CA LEU A 324 9.24 18.75 16.70
C LEU A 324 9.32 17.43 15.94
N ARG A 325 9.54 17.45 14.62
CA ARG A 325 9.54 16.25 13.78
C ARG A 325 10.92 15.78 13.33
N ARG A 326 11.97 16.54 13.65
CA ARG A 326 13.36 16.21 13.34
C ARG A 326 14.26 16.68 14.47
N SER A 327 15.21 15.85 14.86
CA SER A 327 16.24 16.23 15.82
C SER A 327 17.51 15.41 15.67
N ALA A 328 18.62 16.00 16.07
CA ALA A 328 19.92 15.37 16.19
C ALA A 328 20.51 15.73 17.55
N ARG A 329 21.24 14.80 18.16
CA ARG A 329 21.80 15.00 19.50
C ARG A 329 23.16 14.36 19.66
N SER A 330 23.91 14.89 20.61
CA SER A 330 25.19 14.35 21.06
C SER A 330 25.31 14.52 22.57
N GLN A 331 26.15 13.71 23.20
CA GLN A 331 26.40 13.76 24.64
C GLN A 331 27.90 13.80 24.89
N SER A 332 28.34 14.61 25.86
CA SER A 332 29.72 14.62 26.33
C SER A 332 30.04 13.32 27.09
N PRO A 333 31.31 12.96 27.25
CA PRO A 333 31.71 12.07 28.33
C PRO A 333 31.34 12.70 29.70
N ARG A 334 31.10 11.86 30.73
CA ARG A 334 30.95 12.28 32.13
C ARG A 334 32.23 12.96 32.62
N GLN A 335 32.10 14.04 33.36
CA GLN A 335 33.21 14.86 33.83
C GLN A 335 33.00 15.25 35.29
N VAL A 336 33.93 14.85 36.15
CA VAL A 336 33.96 15.28 37.56
C VAL A 336 34.65 16.63 37.65
N ILE A 337 33.99 17.63 38.22
CA ILE A 337 34.38 19.03 38.20
C ILE A 337 34.25 19.71 39.58
N ASP A 338 34.97 20.82 39.76
CA ASP A 338 34.83 21.73 40.89
C ASP A 338 34.95 23.14 40.29
N GLU A 339 34.03 24.01 40.66
CA GLU A 339 33.59 25.08 39.77
C GLU A 339 34.00 26.51 40.17
N PRO A 340 33.98 27.49 39.23
CA PRO A 340 33.65 27.37 37.80
C PRO A 340 34.78 26.75 36.96
N VAL A 341 34.41 25.92 35.98
CA VAL A 341 35.39 25.22 35.12
C VAL A 341 34.92 25.05 33.67
N SER A 342 35.86 25.23 32.74
CA SER A 342 35.63 24.89 31.33
C SER A 342 35.68 23.38 31.14
N VAL A 343 34.64 22.83 30.52
CA VAL A 343 34.45 21.40 30.32
C VAL A 343 34.60 21.02 28.85
N THR A 344 34.73 19.71 28.59
CA THR A 344 34.69 19.17 27.23
C THR A 344 33.24 19.19 26.76
N PRO A 345 32.90 19.96 25.70
CA PRO A 345 31.53 19.98 25.22
C PRO A 345 31.19 18.69 24.44
N PRO A 346 29.89 18.44 24.19
CA PRO A 346 29.46 17.34 23.33
C PRO A 346 30.04 17.43 21.90
N PRO A 347 30.17 16.28 21.19
CA PRO A 347 30.55 16.26 19.77
C PRO A 347 29.57 17.03 18.86
N ASP A 348 29.99 17.29 17.62
CA ASP A 348 29.15 17.96 16.62
C ASP A 348 27.83 17.24 16.39
N VAL A 349 26.75 18.00 16.21
CA VAL A 349 25.45 17.49 15.78
C VAL A 349 25.17 17.94 14.35
N LYS A 350 24.59 17.03 13.55
CA LYS A 350 24.24 17.24 12.15
C LYS A 350 22.76 16.93 11.94
N LEU A 351 22.04 17.79 11.23
CA LEU A 351 20.63 17.59 10.91
C LEU A 351 20.32 18.07 9.50
N CYS A 352 19.69 17.21 8.69
CA CYS A 352 19.17 17.55 7.36
C CYS A 352 17.79 18.19 7.47
N VAL A 353 17.60 19.38 6.88
CA VAL A 353 16.39 20.20 7.01
C VAL A 353 16.10 21.00 5.74
N ASP A 354 14.86 21.44 5.61
CA ASP A 354 14.42 22.38 4.60
C ASP A 354 14.81 23.81 4.96
N ALA A 355 15.04 24.64 3.95
CA ALA A 355 15.42 26.05 4.13
C ALA A 355 14.44 26.85 5.00
N THR A 356 13.17 26.46 5.02
CA THR A 356 12.09 27.13 5.76
C THR A 356 11.85 26.60 7.16
N ASP A 357 12.47 25.48 7.53
CA ASP A 357 12.28 24.92 8.87
C ASP A 357 12.83 25.87 9.92
N ASN A 358 12.03 26.17 10.94
CA ASN A 358 12.56 26.89 12.09
C ASN A 358 13.31 25.90 12.97
N LEU A 359 14.47 26.30 13.48
CA LEU A 359 15.35 25.45 14.28
C LEU A 359 15.50 25.98 15.69
N ALA A 360 15.69 25.06 16.63
CA ALA A 360 16.16 25.36 17.97
C ALA A 360 17.37 24.50 18.32
N LEU A 361 18.25 25.06 19.13
CA LEU A 361 19.47 24.43 19.61
C LEU A 361 19.56 24.60 21.11
N THR A 362 19.83 23.52 21.83
CA THR A 362 19.98 23.55 23.29
C THR A 362 21.24 22.83 23.74
N MET A 363 21.77 23.25 24.89
CA MET A 363 22.66 22.46 25.72
C MET A 363 21.99 22.25 27.08
N GLN A 364 21.70 21.00 27.43
CA GLN A 364 21.17 20.59 28.73
C GLN A 364 22.18 19.70 29.44
N GLY A 365 22.03 19.50 30.75
CA GLY A 365 22.92 18.62 31.51
C GLY A 365 22.26 17.94 32.69
N TRP A 366 23.04 17.08 33.32
CA TRP A 366 22.75 16.41 34.59
C TRP A 366 23.98 16.51 35.45
N ASP A 367 23.77 16.75 36.74
CA ASP A 367 24.68 16.34 37.78
C ASP A 367 24.29 14.91 38.20
N ASP A 368 25.27 14.01 38.22
CA ASP A 368 25.05 12.57 38.29
C ASP A 368 25.90 12.07 39.45
N ASP A 369 25.34 11.94 40.65
CA ASP A 369 26.07 11.81 41.93
C ASP A 369 26.48 10.36 42.29
N ASP A 370 26.32 9.42 41.34
CA ASP A 370 26.43 7.97 41.54
C ASP A 370 27.85 7.41 41.82
N ILE A 371 28.87 8.23 42.10
CA ILE A 371 30.22 7.73 42.40
C ILE A 371 30.30 7.08 43.81
N GLY A 372 30.09 5.77 43.84
CA GLY A 372 30.58 4.87 44.89
C GLY A 372 29.52 4.19 45.77
N ASP A 373 28.24 4.25 45.42
CA ASP A 373 27.21 3.43 46.07
C ASP A 373 27.24 1.98 45.56
N PRO A 374 27.24 0.95 46.43
CA PRO A 374 27.04 -0.44 46.04
C PRO A 374 25.63 -0.80 45.48
N GLY A 375 24.72 0.17 45.35
CA GLY A 375 23.41 0.10 44.68
C GLY A 375 23.39 0.52 43.21
N ASP A 376 24.41 1.25 42.76
CA ASP A 376 24.66 1.71 41.38
C ASP A 376 24.36 0.63 40.33
N ASP A 377 23.42 0.93 39.43
CA ASP A 377 23.07 0.07 38.29
C ASP A 377 24.09 0.20 37.12
N GLY A 378 24.98 1.19 37.22
CA GLY A 378 26.12 1.44 36.34
C GLY A 378 25.75 2.19 35.06
N ILE A 379 24.62 2.90 35.00
CA ILE A 379 24.17 3.61 33.79
C ILE A 379 24.27 5.14 33.97
N PRO A 380 25.29 5.80 33.38
CA PRO A 380 25.47 7.26 33.52
C PRO A 380 24.34 8.09 32.88
N GLY A 381 23.85 9.10 33.61
CA GLY A 381 22.83 10.06 33.16
C GLY A 381 21.40 9.50 33.13
N GLU A 382 21.04 8.73 34.16
CA GLU A 382 19.65 8.35 34.46
C GLU A 382 19.09 9.19 35.61
N ILE A 383 17.81 8.98 35.90
CA ILE A 383 17.03 9.58 36.98
C ILE A 383 16.93 8.47 38.03
N ASP A 384 17.70 8.50 39.11
CA ASP A 384 17.64 7.51 40.21
C ASP A 384 17.33 8.18 41.58
N ASP A 385 16.47 7.54 42.38
CA ASP A 385 16.01 8.02 43.71
C ASP A 385 16.71 7.31 44.88
N HIS A 386 17.76 6.53 44.61
CA HIS A 386 18.25 5.44 45.46
C HIS A 386 18.93 5.80 46.80
N GLY A 387 18.40 6.79 47.52
CA GLY A 387 18.63 7.02 48.93
C GLY A 387 19.64 8.12 49.22
N ASN A 388 19.15 9.37 49.28
CA ASN A 388 19.91 10.57 49.60
C ASN A 388 21.04 10.91 48.59
N ASP A 389 21.04 10.29 47.43
CA ASP A 389 21.65 10.75 46.18
C ASP A 389 20.66 11.69 45.49
N ASP A 390 21.13 12.87 45.11
CA ASP A 390 20.36 14.00 44.61
C ASP A 390 20.83 14.35 43.20
N ASP A 391 20.59 13.46 42.23
CA ASP A 391 20.79 13.78 40.81
C ASP A 391 20.01 15.04 40.45
N GLU A 392 20.72 16.17 40.34
CA GLU A 392 20.12 17.47 40.14
C GLU A 392 20.11 17.85 38.65
N ALA A 393 18.94 18.24 38.18
CA ALA A 393 18.76 18.67 36.82
C ALA A 393 19.40 20.04 36.63
N PHE A 394 20.21 20.13 35.57
CA PHE A 394 20.98 21.33 35.30
C PHE A 394 20.21 22.27 34.36
N ALA A 395 19.96 23.51 34.78
CA ALA A 395 19.34 24.50 33.89
C ALA A 395 20.30 24.89 32.75
N GLY A 396 20.03 24.39 31.55
CA GLY A 396 20.81 24.63 30.35
C GLY A 396 20.50 25.95 29.64
N VAL A 397 20.92 26.05 28.37
CA VAL A 397 20.58 27.18 27.50
C VAL A 397 19.90 26.71 26.22
N THR A 398 18.98 27.52 25.70
CA THR A 398 18.28 27.23 24.44
C THR A 398 18.24 28.45 23.54
N PHE A 399 18.60 28.25 22.28
CA PHE A 399 18.57 29.23 21.20
C PHE A 399 17.45 28.91 20.24
N ASP A 400 16.54 29.84 20.00
CA ASP A 400 15.67 29.81 18.83
C ASP A 400 16.43 30.44 17.65
N LEU A 401 16.82 29.60 16.70
CA LEU A 401 17.66 29.99 15.56
C LEU A 401 16.81 30.60 14.42
N GLY A 402 15.49 30.43 14.45
CA GLY A 402 14.61 30.78 13.33
C GLY A 402 14.84 29.88 12.10
N PRO A 403 14.53 30.38 10.89
CA PRO A 403 14.62 29.59 9.66
C PRO A 403 16.02 29.04 9.40
N ALA A 404 16.12 27.79 8.96
CA ALA A 404 17.36 27.08 8.70
C ALA A 404 18.29 27.84 7.75
N ALA A 405 17.74 28.45 6.70
CA ALA A 405 18.51 29.25 5.74
C ALA A 405 19.23 30.48 6.34
N ASP A 406 18.78 30.94 7.51
CA ASP A 406 19.31 32.11 8.21
C ASP A 406 20.07 31.75 9.50
N ALA A 407 20.20 30.45 9.82
CA ALA A 407 20.74 29.96 11.08
C ALA A 407 22.29 29.94 11.16
N GLU A 408 23.00 30.31 10.09
CA GLU A 408 24.47 30.31 10.11
C GLU A 408 25.02 31.43 11.01
N GLY A 409 25.84 31.08 11.99
CA GLY A 409 26.39 32.08 12.90
C GLY A 409 27.10 31.51 14.14
N VAL A 410 27.59 32.44 14.98
CA VAL A 410 28.10 32.12 16.32
C VAL A 410 27.06 32.57 17.34
N TYR A 411 26.68 31.65 18.21
CA TYR A 411 25.67 31.84 19.25
C TYR A 411 26.36 31.74 20.61
N THR A 412 26.00 32.62 21.53
CA THR A 412 26.59 32.65 22.88
C THR A 412 25.52 33.10 23.85
N ASP A 413 25.32 32.34 24.91
CA ASP A 413 24.40 32.66 25.98
C ASP A 413 24.84 31.98 27.28
N SER A 414 24.15 32.36 28.36
CA SER A 414 24.43 31.94 29.73
C SER A 414 23.13 31.60 30.46
N SER A 415 23.11 30.49 31.19
CA SER A 415 22.10 30.22 32.22
C SER A 415 22.66 30.55 33.61
N THR A 416 21.94 30.15 34.67
CA THR A 416 22.48 30.14 36.03
C THR A 416 23.66 29.18 36.18
N HIS A 417 23.63 28.05 35.45
CA HIS A 417 24.59 26.96 35.61
C HIS A 417 25.66 26.87 34.50
N ILE A 418 25.43 27.37 33.27
CA ILE A 418 26.42 27.25 32.16
C ILE A 418 26.55 28.49 31.29
N ASP A 419 27.78 28.77 30.86
CA ASP A 419 28.12 29.61 29.73
C ASP A 419 28.46 28.73 28.51
N VAL A 420 27.83 28.97 27.36
CA VAL A 420 28.15 28.22 26.12
C VAL A 420 28.41 29.13 24.93
N GLN A 421 29.19 28.61 23.98
CA GLN A 421 29.34 29.18 22.65
C GLN A 421 29.26 28.11 21.57
N PHE A 422 28.40 28.31 20.58
CA PHE A 422 28.23 27.42 19.44
C PHE A 422 28.59 28.12 18.13
N GLN A 423 29.13 27.37 17.18
CA GLN A 423 29.22 27.71 15.76
C GLN A 423 28.24 26.83 14.99
N VAL A 424 27.28 27.47 14.31
CA VAL A 424 26.36 26.82 13.39
C VAL A 424 26.85 27.07 11.96
N THR A 425 26.87 26.03 11.14
CA THR A 425 27.26 26.08 9.72
C THR A 425 26.22 25.36 8.87
N ILE A 426 25.99 25.88 7.67
CA ILE A 426 25.02 25.32 6.71
C ILE A 426 25.80 24.83 5.49
N THR A 427 25.60 23.59 5.10
CA THR A 427 26.21 23.00 3.90
C THR A 427 25.16 22.34 3.02
N ARG A 428 25.37 22.41 1.70
CA ARG A 428 24.71 21.55 0.71
C ARG A 428 25.82 20.79 0.00
N THR A 429 26.14 19.63 0.54
CA THR A 429 27.13 18.71 -0.04
C THR A 429 26.40 17.83 -1.05
N ASP A 430 27.07 17.57 -2.17
CA ASP A 430 26.60 16.78 -3.31
C ASP A 430 27.90 16.13 -3.82
N ASP A 431 28.14 14.91 -3.34
CA ASP A 431 29.46 14.27 -3.36
C ASP A 431 29.76 13.60 -4.72
N ASP A 432 28.73 13.16 -5.45
CA ASP A 432 28.84 12.61 -6.81
C ASP A 432 28.48 13.60 -7.92
N GLY A 433 27.79 14.70 -7.61
CA GLY A 433 27.51 15.79 -8.53
C GLY A 433 26.30 15.55 -9.44
N ASP A 434 25.34 14.72 -9.04
CA ASP A 434 24.12 14.40 -9.79
C ASP A 434 23.07 15.54 -9.69
N GLY A 435 23.10 16.32 -8.61
CA GLY A 435 22.20 17.43 -8.32
C GLY A 435 21.34 17.24 -7.08
N LEU A 436 21.23 16.03 -6.54
CA LEU A 436 20.77 15.74 -5.19
C LEU A 436 21.88 16.08 -4.20
N SER A 437 21.50 16.61 -3.05
CA SER A 437 22.47 16.75 -1.95
C SER A 437 22.55 15.43 -1.17
N ASN A 438 23.65 15.18 -0.46
CA ASN A 438 23.77 14.03 0.45
C ASN A 438 22.62 13.94 1.47
N CYS A 439 21.96 15.05 1.79
CA CYS A 439 20.77 15.05 2.64
C CYS A 439 19.50 14.64 1.88
N GLU A 440 19.38 14.99 0.60
CA GLU A 440 18.32 14.53 -0.30
C GLU A 440 18.48 13.04 -0.62
N GLU A 441 19.71 12.55 -0.80
CA GLU A 441 19.98 11.13 -1.08
C GLU A 441 19.58 10.21 0.08
N VAL A 442 19.80 10.64 1.33
CA VAL A 442 19.27 9.93 2.52
C VAL A 442 17.74 9.85 2.52
N VAL A 443 17.05 10.80 1.87
CA VAL A 443 15.58 10.80 1.76
C VAL A 443 15.11 9.83 0.67
N PHE A 444 15.83 9.75 -0.44
CA PHE A 444 15.51 8.86 -1.56
C PHE A 444 16.17 7.47 -1.44
N ASP A 445 16.87 7.20 -0.34
CA ASP A 445 17.63 5.95 -0.07
C ASP A 445 18.70 5.63 -1.13
N THR A 446 19.20 6.65 -1.82
CA THR A 446 20.24 6.53 -2.85
C THR A 446 21.65 6.60 -2.25
N ASP A 447 22.69 6.20 -3.00
CA ASP A 447 24.10 6.23 -2.52
C ASP A 447 24.74 7.61 -2.76
N PRO A 448 25.17 8.35 -1.70
CA PRO A 448 25.79 9.67 -1.82
C PRO A 448 27.08 9.81 -2.60
N ASN A 449 27.53 8.75 -3.27
CA ASN A 449 28.75 8.70 -4.05
C ASN A 449 28.51 8.07 -5.42
N ASN A 450 27.25 7.86 -5.81
CA ASN A 450 26.86 7.19 -7.03
C ASN A 450 25.65 7.91 -7.69
N PRO A 451 25.86 8.62 -8.82
CA PRO A 451 24.85 9.52 -9.38
C PRO A 451 23.70 8.80 -10.14
N ASP A 452 23.60 7.49 -9.98
CA ASP A 452 22.75 6.54 -10.75
C ASP A 452 22.75 5.22 -9.94
N SER A 453 21.84 5.15 -8.97
CA SER A 453 21.86 4.22 -7.85
C SER A 453 21.45 2.81 -8.24
N ASP A 454 20.53 2.64 -9.18
CA ASP A 454 20.14 1.34 -9.74
C ASP A 454 20.92 0.94 -11.01
N GLY A 455 21.55 1.90 -11.69
CA GLY A 455 22.43 1.65 -12.83
C GLY A 455 21.70 1.47 -14.15
N ASP A 456 20.49 2.00 -14.32
CA ASP A 456 19.70 1.92 -15.56
C ASP A 456 20.19 2.93 -16.64
N GLY A 457 20.86 4.00 -16.20
CA GLY A 457 21.42 5.07 -17.03
C GLY A 457 20.69 6.41 -16.94
N LEU A 458 19.55 6.46 -16.24
CA LEU A 458 18.91 7.64 -15.69
C LEU A 458 19.60 7.96 -14.35
N GLY A 459 19.69 9.24 -13.98
CA GLY A 459 20.37 9.64 -12.75
C GLY A 459 19.38 9.90 -11.62
N ASP A 460 19.77 9.67 -10.38
CA ASP A 460 18.87 9.78 -9.21
C ASP A 460 18.13 11.12 -9.18
N ALA A 461 18.86 12.23 -9.40
CA ALA A 461 18.29 13.57 -9.49
C ALA A 461 17.27 13.73 -10.63
N GLU A 462 17.52 13.11 -11.79
CA GLU A 462 16.63 13.11 -12.94
C GLU A 462 15.36 12.28 -12.67
N GLU A 463 15.49 11.10 -12.10
CA GLU A 463 14.38 10.19 -11.74
C GLU A 463 13.44 10.84 -10.74
N VAL A 464 13.99 11.40 -9.66
CA VAL A 464 13.23 12.17 -8.67
C VAL A 464 12.47 13.34 -9.32
N SER A 465 13.04 13.95 -10.37
CA SER A 465 12.40 15.05 -11.09
C SER A 465 11.26 14.60 -12.02
N LEU A 466 11.31 13.36 -12.51
CA LEU A 466 10.30 12.70 -13.32
C LEU A 466 9.22 12.01 -12.45
N GLY A 467 9.53 11.74 -11.19
CA GLY A 467 8.66 11.05 -10.24
C GLY A 467 8.86 9.53 -10.22
N LEU A 468 9.97 9.05 -10.77
CA LEU A 468 10.42 7.65 -10.77
C LEU A 468 11.13 7.31 -9.46
N ASP A 469 11.34 6.03 -9.16
CA ASP A 469 12.10 5.58 -7.98
C ASP A 469 13.58 5.38 -8.36
N PRO A 470 14.52 6.19 -7.85
CA PRO A 470 15.94 6.10 -8.21
C PRO A 470 16.68 4.83 -7.75
N ASN A 471 15.94 3.83 -7.28
CA ASN A 471 16.45 2.53 -6.88
C ASN A 471 15.75 1.39 -7.62
N ASP A 472 14.93 1.70 -8.63
CA ASP A 472 14.15 0.76 -9.42
C ASP A 472 14.36 1.01 -10.91
N PRO A 473 15.15 0.17 -11.60
CA PRO A 473 15.60 0.45 -12.97
C PRO A 473 14.52 0.28 -14.05
N ASP A 474 13.30 -0.11 -13.67
CA ASP A 474 12.17 -0.49 -14.53
C ASP A 474 10.88 -0.30 -13.70
N THR A 475 10.30 0.90 -13.76
CA THR A 475 9.27 1.37 -12.84
C THR A 475 7.94 0.62 -12.97
N ASP A 476 7.60 0.11 -14.16
CA ASP A 476 6.35 -0.62 -14.41
C ASP A 476 6.51 -2.13 -14.64
N ASP A 477 7.74 -2.65 -14.51
CA ASP A 477 8.12 -4.06 -14.54
C ASP A 477 7.84 -4.75 -15.90
N ASP A 478 7.89 -4.02 -17.01
CA ASP A 478 7.58 -4.54 -18.36
C ASP A 478 8.81 -5.12 -19.10
N GLY A 479 10.01 -4.87 -18.56
CA GLY A 479 11.28 -5.34 -19.09
C GLY A 479 12.06 -4.32 -19.94
N LEU A 480 11.54 -3.10 -20.12
CA LEU A 480 12.19 -1.94 -20.69
C LEU A 480 12.61 -0.99 -19.57
N VAL A 481 13.89 -0.63 -19.50
CA VAL A 481 14.39 0.23 -18.41
C VAL A 481 13.99 1.68 -18.59
N ASP A 482 13.73 2.40 -17.49
CA ASP A 482 13.23 3.79 -17.47
C ASP A 482 14.02 4.73 -18.39
N TYR A 483 15.36 4.60 -18.41
CA TYR A 483 16.20 5.36 -19.32
C TYR A 483 15.83 5.17 -20.80
N ASP A 484 15.65 3.91 -21.23
CA ASP A 484 15.36 3.56 -22.62
C ASP A 484 13.92 3.98 -22.99
N GLU A 485 12.98 3.85 -22.06
CA GLU A 485 11.63 4.35 -22.22
C GLU A 485 11.61 5.88 -22.46
N VAL A 486 12.23 6.65 -21.56
CA VAL A 486 12.17 8.12 -21.62
C VAL A 486 12.98 8.69 -22.80
N PHE A 487 14.14 8.10 -23.12
CA PHE A 487 15.09 8.71 -24.06
C PHE A 487 15.29 7.96 -25.38
N VAL A 488 14.89 6.70 -25.48
CA VAL A 488 15.07 5.89 -26.69
C VAL A 488 13.74 5.67 -27.41
N TRP A 489 12.73 5.14 -26.72
CA TRP A 489 11.44 4.73 -27.32
C TRP A 489 10.34 5.79 -27.19
N GLY A 490 10.33 6.53 -26.09
CA GLY A 490 9.29 7.53 -25.81
C GLY A 490 7.99 6.93 -25.28
N THR A 491 8.07 5.75 -24.67
CA THR A 491 7.02 5.08 -23.90
C THR A 491 6.80 5.78 -22.55
N ASP A 492 5.75 5.42 -21.82
CA ASP A 492 5.46 5.95 -20.48
C ASP A 492 5.95 4.98 -19.39
N PRO A 493 6.99 5.30 -18.59
CA PRO A 493 7.54 4.41 -17.55
C PRO A 493 6.61 4.00 -16.41
N PHE A 494 5.33 4.35 -16.50
CA PHE A 494 4.30 3.99 -15.54
C PHE A 494 3.18 3.16 -16.20
N GLU A 495 3.31 2.82 -17.48
CA GLU A 495 2.33 2.11 -18.30
C GLU A 495 3.05 1.02 -19.12
N PRO A 496 2.95 -0.27 -18.72
CA PRO A 496 3.75 -1.35 -19.31
C PRO A 496 3.36 -1.73 -20.75
N ASP A 497 2.42 -1.00 -21.35
CA ASP A 497 1.80 -1.22 -22.67
C ASP A 497 1.28 0.14 -23.16
N THR A 498 2.19 0.92 -23.75
CA THR A 498 2.02 2.35 -24.05
C THR A 498 0.93 2.60 -25.10
N ASP A 499 0.82 1.76 -26.12
CA ASP A 499 -0.16 1.93 -27.19
C ASP A 499 -1.46 1.15 -26.99
N ASN A 500 -1.51 0.28 -25.96
CA ASN A 500 -2.66 -0.49 -25.51
C ASN A 500 -3.14 -1.57 -26.49
N ASP A 501 -2.22 -2.17 -27.26
CA ASP A 501 -2.51 -3.28 -28.17
C ASP A 501 -2.56 -4.66 -27.44
N GLY A 502 -2.07 -4.72 -26.21
CA GLY A 502 -2.03 -5.91 -25.36
C GLY A 502 -0.67 -6.63 -25.31
N LEU A 503 0.37 -6.09 -25.92
CA LEU A 503 1.77 -6.45 -25.77
C LEU A 503 2.45 -5.48 -24.78
N GLU A 504 3.48 -5.95 -24.08
CA GLU A 504 4.24 -5.08 -23.16
C GLU A 504 5.36 -4.37 -23.95
N ASP A 505 5.69 -3.10 -23.66
CA ASP A 505 6.64 -2.32 -24.47
C ASP A 505 8.01 -3.03 -24.56
N GLY A 506 8.48 -3.56 -23.43
CA GLY A 506 9.68 -4.38 -23.34
C GLY A 506 9.63 -5.65 -24.20
N PHE A 507 8.45 -6.26 -24.37
CA PHE A 507 8.25 -7.41 -25.26
C PHE A 507 8.35 -6.99 -26.72
N GLU A 508 7.69 -5.92 -27.11
CA GLU A 508 7.66 -5.40 -28.47
C GLU A 508 9.07 -5.04 -28.95
N VAL A 509 9.84 -4.34 -28.11
CA VAL A 509 11.24 -4.00 -28.39
C VAL A 509 12.11 -5.25 -28.60
N ASP A 510 11.94 -6.32 -27.80
CA ASP A 510 12.68 -7.59 -27.99
C ASP A 510 12.28 -8.33 -29.28
N HIS A 511 11.10 -8.03 -29.83
CA HIS A 511 10.57 -8.61 -31.08
C HIS A 511 10.66 -7.67 -32.29
N ASP A 512 11.43 -6.58 -32.19
CA ASP A 512 11.62 -5.56 -33.24
C ASP A 512 10.28 -4.92 -33.70
N LEU A 513 9.28 -4.80 -32.83
CA LEU A 513 8.03 -4.02 -33.02
C LEU A 513 8.22 -2.58 -32.49
N ASP A 514 7.29 -1.66 -32.79
CA ASP A 514 7.31 -0.28 -32.29
C ASP A 514 6.30 -0.14 -31.14
N PRO A 515 6.73 0.00 -29.87
CA PRO A 515 5.85 0.02 -28.68
C PRO A 515 4.98 1.28 -28.56
N THR A 516 4.83 2.01 -29.65
CA THR A 516 4.02 3.24 -29.72
C THR A 516 3.06 3.22 -30.90
N ASP A 517 2.93 2.07 -31.57
CA ASP A 517 2.17 1.87 -32.80
C ASP A 517 1.42 0.53 -32.75
N GLU A 518 0.10 0.60 -32.51
CA GLU A 518 -0.78 -0.55 -32.26
C GLU A 518 -0.91 -1.56 -33.43
N ASP A 519 -0.38 -1.23 -34.61
CA ASP A 519 -0.51 -1.97 -35.88
C ASP A 519 0.72 -1.65 -36.77
N THR A 520 1.73 -2.52 -36.72
CA THR A 520 3.06 -2.29 -37.30
C THR A 520 3.07 -2.31 -38.84
N ASP A 521 2.19 -3.08 -39.48
CA ASP A 521 2.13 -3.20 -40.95
C ASP A 521 0.95 -2.47 -41.62
N ASP A 522 0.12 -1.79 -40.83
CA ASP A 522 -1.01 -0.95 -41.25
C ASP A 522 -2.13 -1.74 -41.98
N ASP A 523 -2.41 -2.99 -41.59
CA ASP A 523 -3.42 -3.85 -42.23
C ASP A 523 -4.82 -3.81 -41.58
N ASP A 524 -4.99 -3.00 -40.54
CA ASP A 524 -6.17 -2.85 -39.66
C ASP A 524 -6.34 -3.97 -38.59
N LEU A 525 -5.38 -4.89 -38.41
CA LEU A 525 -5.32 -5.90 -37.34
C LEU A 525 -4.09 -5.65 -36.46
N GLY A 526 -4.30 -5.26 -35.19
CA GLY A 526 -3.17 -4.84 -34.35
C GLY A 526 -2.24 -5.98 -33.91
N ASP A 527 -0.96 -5.66 -33.65
CA ASP A 527 0.12 -6.62 -33.40
C ASP A 527 -0.22 -7.62 -32.27
N GLY A 528 -0.84 -7.13 -31.20
CA GLY A 528 -1.34 -7.96 -30.11
C GLY A 528 -2.46 -8.92 -30.52
N GLU A 529 -3.38 -8.51 -31.40
CA GLU A 529 -4.43 -9.41 -31.92
C GLU A 529 -3.83 -10.49 -32.81
N GLU A 530 -2.90 -10.11 -33.67
CA GLU A 530 -2.16 -11.01 -34.54
C GLU A 530 -1.41 -12.09 -33.76
N LEU A 531 -0.53 -11.70 -32.83
CA LEU A 531 0.28 -12.67 -32.09
C LEU A 531 -0.53 -13.51 -31.09
N LEU A 532 -1.51 -12.91 -30.41
CA LEU A 532 -2.21 -13.57 -29.31
C LEU A 532 -3.47 -14.33 -29.77
N THR A 533 -4.07 -13.94 -30.89
CA THR A 533 -5.35 -14.49 -31.36
C THR A 533 -5.24 -15.26 -32.67
N TYR A 534 -4.67 -14.65 -33.72
CA TYR A 534 -4.74 -15.18 -35.09
C TYR A 534 -3.50 -16.01 -35.49
N GLY A 535 -2.34 -15.69 -34.93
CA GLY A 535 -1.07 -16.33 -35.24
C GLY A 535 -0.43 -15.88 -36.55
N THR A 536 -0.83 -14.71 -37.05
CA THR A 536 -0.24 -14.00 -38.20
C THR A 536 1.09 -13.32 -37.82
N ASP A 537 1.81 -12.76 -38.80
CA ASP A 537 3.07 -12.03 -38.58
C ASP A 537 2.82 -10.51 -38.62
N PRO A 538 2.99 -9.75 -37.51
CA PRO A 538 2.71 -8.31 -37.46
C PRO A 538 3.56 -7.38 -38.33
N LYS A 539 4.25 -7.94 -39.31
CA LYS A 539 5.14 -7.24 -40.22
C LYS A 539 4.84 -7.61 -41.67
N ASP A 540 3.76 -8.33 -41.91
CA ASP A 540 3.35 -8.91 -43.17
C ASP A 540 1.83 -8.81 -43.32
N ASP A 541 1.39 -7.83 -44.13
CA ASP A 541 -0.01 -7.43 -44.30
C ASP A 541 -0.93 -8.48 -44.98
N ASP A 542 -0.42 -9.68 -45.25
CA ASP A 542 -1.02 -10.79 -46.02
C ASP A 542 -0.21 -12.08 -45.71
N SER A 543 -0.51 -12.73 -44.58
CA SER A 543 0.30 -13.80 -43.99
C SER A 543 0.35 -15.09 -44.82
N ASP A 544 -0.64 -15.36 -45.67
CA ASP A 544 -0.69 -16.54 -46.54
C ASP A 544 -0.43 -16.26 -48.03
N ASP A 545 -0.16 -15.01 -48.40
CA ASP A 545 0.19 -14.52 -49.74
C ASP A 545 -0.94 -14.73 -50.79
N ASP A 546 -2.22 -14.78 -50.40
CA ASP A 546 -3.34 -15.02 -51.32
C ASP A 546 -3.84 -13.75 -52.05
N GLY A 547 -3.45 -12.58 -51.53
CA GLY A 547 -3.83 -11.26 -52.04
C GLY A 547 -5.00 -10.58 -51.31
N LEU A 548 -5.42 -11.11 -50.17
CA LEU A 548 -6.30 -10.50 -49.17
C LEU A 548 -5.49 -10.30 -47.88
N GLY A 549 -5.57 -9.12 -47.27
CA GLY A 549 -4.78 -8.86 -46.06
C GLY A 549 -5.47 -9.35 -44.79
N ASP A 550 -4.68 -9.69 -43.77
CA ASP A 550 -5.14 -10.43 -42.58
C ASP A 550 -6.30 -9.69 -41.87
N GLY A 551 -6.20 -8.37 -41.71
CA GLY A 551 -7.28 -7.55 -41.16
C GLY A 551 -8.56 -7.57 -42.01
N ALA A 552 -8.45 -7.61 -43.34
CA ALA A 552 -9.61 -7.74 -44.23
C ALA A 552 -10.26 -9.12 -44.12
N GLU A 553 -9.45 -10.16 -44.03
CA GLU A 553 -9.89 -11.53 -43.82
C GLU A 553 -10.67 -11.66 -42.52
N VAL A 554 -10.11 -11.18 -41.41
CA VAL A 554 -10.74 -11.27 -40.10
C VAL A 554 -12.01 -10.42 -40.00
N PHE A 555 -11.96 -9.15 -40.41
CA PHE A 555 -13.04 -8.19 -40.12
C PHE A 555 -14.10 -8.07 -41.22
N ILE A 556 -13.78 -8.45 -42.47
CA ILE A 556 -14.67 -8.27 -43.62
C ILE A 556 -15.15 -9.61 -44.17
N HIS A 557 -14.24 -10.54 -44.43
CA HIS A 557 -14.52 -11.79 -45.15
C HIS A 557 -14.80 -12.98 -44.23
N ALA A 558 -14.31 -12.92 -42.99
CA ALA A 558 -14.36 -13.98 -42.00
C ALA A 558 -13.69 -15.29 -42.45
N THR A 559 -12.65 -15.18 -43.28
CA THR A 559 -11.72 -16.24 -43.71
C THR A 559 -10.62 -16.46 -42.65
N ASP A 560 -9.82 -17.52 -42.80
CA ASP A 560 -8.67 -17.77 -41.91
C ASP A 560 -7.41 -17.15 -42.52
N PRO A 561 -6.79 -16.11 -41.92
CA PRO A 561 -5.67 -15.37 -42.52
C PRO A 561 -4.34 -16.14 -42.60
N ASN A 562 -4.40 -17.46 -42.48
CA ASN A 562 -3.25 -18.36 -42.58
C ASN A 562 -3.55 -19.53 -43.55
N ASP A 563 -4.63 -19.43 -44.32
CA ASP A 563 -5.14 -20.49 -45.20
C ASP A 563 -5.64 -19.88 -46.52
N ASP A 564 -4.83 -20.05 -47.58
CA ASP A 564 -5.02 -19.39 -48.89
C ASP A 564 -6.29 -19.82 -49.66
N ASP A 565 -7.13 -20.68 -49.08
CA ASP A 565 -8.33 -21.33 -49.62
C ASP A 565 -9.18 -21.88 -48.44
N THR A 566 -9.91 -20.99 -47.75
CA THR A 566 -10.58 -21.30 -46.46
C THR A 566 -11.63 -22.41 -46.58
N ASP A 567 -12.30 -22.55 -47.73
CA ASP A 567 -13.36 -23.53 -47.94
C ASP A 567 -12.94 -24.79 -48.73
N ASP A 568 -11.66 -24.90 -49.07
CA ASP A 568 -11.00 -26.05 -49.71
C ASP A 568 -11.56 -26.40 -51.12
N ASP A 569 -11.93 -25.40 -51.92
CA ASP A 569 -12.59 -25.59 -53.22
C ASP A 569 -11.64 -25.51 -54.44
N GLU A 570 -10.35 -25.26 -54.20
CA GLU A 570 -9.27 -25.02 -55.16
C GLU A 570 -9.25 -23.60 -55.79
N LEU A 571 -10.03 -22.63 -55.28
CA LEU A 571 -10.02 -21.22 -55.63
C LEU A 571 -9.79 -20.34 -54.40
N GLY A 572 -8.56 -19.87 -54.22
CA GLY A 572 -8.21 -19.10 -53.02
C GLY A 572 -9.01 -17.81 -52.78
N ASP A 573 -9.17 -17.46 -51.50
CA ASP A 573 -10.11 -16.45 -50.99
C ASP A 573 -9.88 -15.08 -51.65
N GLY A 574 -8.62 -14.67 -51.79
CA GLY A 574 -8.21 -13.46 -52.46
C GLY A 574 -8.63 -13.44 -53.94
N ALA A 575 -8.59 -14.58 -54.65
CA ALA A 575 -9.07 -14.69 -56.03
C ALA A 575 -10.59 -14.62 -56.11
N GLU A 576 -11.28 -15.28 -55.19
CA GLU A 576 -12.73 -15.25 -55.05
C GLU A 576 -13.22 -13.82 -54.87
N VAL A 577 -12.71 -13.12 -53.86
CA VAL A 577 -13.11 -11.75 -53.54
C VAL A 577 -12.73 -10.76 -54.65
N ASN A 578 -11.47 -10.80 -55.12
CA ASN A 578 -10.94 -9.76 -55.99
C ASN A 578 -11.24 -9.98 -57.48
N VAL A 579 -11.47 -11.23 -57.92
CA VAL A 579 -11.57 -11.59 -59.34
C VAL A 579 -12.94 -12.17 -59.70
N HIS A 580 -13.45 -13.13 -58.92
CA HIS A 580 -14.61 -13.94 -59.31
C HIS A 580 -15.93 -13.44 -58.71
N GLY A 581 -15.90 -12.87 -57.52
CA GLY A 581 -17.04 -12.39 -56.76
C GLY A 581 -17.87 -13.50 -56.10
N THR A 582 -17.26 -14.68 -55.88
CA THR A 582 -17.78 -15.82 -55.10
C THR A 582 -17.65 -15.56 -53.59
N ASP A 583 -18.23 -16.43 -52.76
CA ASP A 583 -18.19 -16.33 -51.29
C ASP A 583 -17.11 -17.29 -50.74
N PRO A 584 -15.99 -16.79 -50.17
CA PRO A 584 -14.83 -17.62 -49.79
C PRO A 584 -15.04 -18.53 -48.57
N LEU A 585 -16.30 -18.73 -48.20
CA LEU A 585 -16.73 -19.61 -47.11
C LEU A 585 -17.76 -20.64 -47.61
N ASP A 586 -18.06 -20.63 -48.91
CA ASP A 586 -19.06 -21.47 -49.54
C ASP A 586 -18.51 -22.05 -50.85
N PRO A 587 -18.07 -23.31 -50.86
CA PRO A 587 -17.34 -23.88 -51.99
C PRO A 587 -18.20 -24.02 -53.26
N ASP A 588 -19.52 -23.79 -53.19
CA ASP A 588 -20.50 -23.84 -54.29
C ASP A 588 -21.45 -22.64 -54.17
N THR A 589 -20.98 -21.44 -54.56
CA THR A 589 -21.65 -20.15 -54.27
C THR A 589 -23.08 -20.08 -54.83
N ASP A 590 -23.37 -20.75 -55.93
CA ASP A 590 -24.66 -20.69 -56.61
C ASP A 590 -25.57 -21.93 -56.42
N ASP A 591 -25.16 -22.86 -55.56
CA ASP A 591 -25.87 -24.07 -55.13
C ASP A 591 -26.20 -25.04 -56.30
N ASP A 592 -25.30 -25.21 -57.27
CA ASP A 592 -25.53 -25.96 -58.51
C ASP A 592 -24.90 -27.36 -58.57
N LEU A 593 -24.18 -27.73 -57.51
CA LEU A 593 -23.44 -28.99 -57.29
C LEU A 593 -22.06 -29.05 -57.93
N LEU A 594 -21.49 -27.92 -58.37
CA LEU A 594 -20.07 -27.78 -58.72
C LEU A 594 -19.42 -26.82 -57.74
N ASP A 595 -18.16 -27.11 -57.42
CA ASP A 595 -17.39 -26.21 -56.59
C ASP A 595 -16.86 -25.03 -57.45
N ASP A 596 -16.77 -23.81 -56.91
CA ASP A 596 -16.48 -22.59 -57.69
C ASP A 596 -15.13 -22.68 -58.42
N GLY A 597 -14.09 -23.19 -57.74
CA GLY A 597 -12.79 -23.47 -58.33
C GLY A 597 -12.85 -24.46 -59.49
N PHE A 598 -13.71 -25.49 -59.39
CA PHE A 598 -13.95 -26.42 -60.47
C PHE A 598 -14.59 -25.73 -61.68
N GLU A 599 -15.56 -24.85 -61.43
CA GLU A 599 -16.28 -24.11 -62.47
C GLU A 599 -15.35 -23.16 -63.23
N VAL A 600 -14.54 -22.38 -62.51
CA VAL A 600 -13.52 -21.50 -63.09
C VAL A 600 -12.53 -22.30 -63.95
N ALA A 601 -12.10 -23.48 -63.49
CA ALA A 601 -11.19 -24.34 -64.22
C ALA A 601 -11.80 -24.95 -65.49
N HIS A 602 -13.12 -25.21 -65.50
CA HIS A 602 -13.82 -25.92 -66.58
C HIS A 602 -14.68 -25.02 -67.48
N GLY A 603 -14.84 -23.75 -67.14
CA GLY A 603 -15.43 -22.70 -67.97
C GLY A 603 -16.93 -22.49 -67.80
N THR A 604 -17.51 -22.93 -66.69
CA THR A 604 -18.85 -22.51 -66.22
C THR A 604 -18.71 -21.24 -65.36
N ASP A 605 -19.81 -20.58 -65.03
CA ASP A 605 -19.85 -19.30 -64.31
C ASP A 605 -20.31 -19.55 -62.87
N PRO A 606 -19.43 -19.44 -61.85
CA PRO A 606 -19.72 -19.81 -60.45
C PRO A 606 -20.77 -18.94 -59.74
N LEU A 607 -21.33 -17.96 -60.46
CA LEU A 607 -22.42 -17.11 -59.97
C LEU A 607 -23.73 -17.37 -60.72
N ASN A 608 -23.79 -18.39 -61.57
CA ASN A 608 -24.93 -18.70 -62.39
C ASN A 608 -25.16 -20.22 -62.55
N PRO A 609 -26.20 -20.77 -61.89
CA PRO A 609 -26.36 -22.22 -61.70
C PRO A 609 -26.90 -22.95 -62.95
N ASP A 610 -26.75 -22.36 -64.14
CA ASP A 610 -27.18 -22.84 -65.47
C ASP A 610 -26.50 -21.90 -66.50
N SER A 611 -25.20 -22.13 -66.73
CA SER A 611 -24.31 -21.28 -67.57
C SER A 611 -24.81 -21.11 -69.00
N ASP A 612 -25.38 -22.15 -69.60
CA ASP A 612 -25.84 -22.14 -71.00
C ASP A 612 -27.34 -21.85 -71.17
N GLY A 613 -28.11 -21.87 -70.08
CA GLY A 613 -29.52 -21.51 -70.00
C GLY A 613 -30.45 -22.57 -70.61
N ASP A 614 -30.05 -23.83 -70.65
CA ASP A 614 -30.85 -24.93 -71.22
C ASP A 614 -31.89 -25.51 -70.23
N GLY A 615 -31.76 -25.18 -68.95
CA GLY A 615 -32.64 -25.59 -67.85
C GLY A 615 -32.19 -26.84 -67.10
N ILE A 616 -30.93 -27.24 -67.23
CA ILE A 616 -30.20 -28.18 -66.38
C ILE A 616 -29.14 -27.34 -65.62
N VAL A 617 -28.91 -27.64 -64.33
CA VAL A 617 -27.85 -26.97 -63.56
C VAL A 617 -26.48 -27.52 -63.97
N ASP A 618 -25.40 -26.75 -63.88
CA ASP A 618 -24.11 -27.10 -64.48
C ASP A 618 -23.54 -28.38 -63.84
N GLY A 619 -23.69 -28.55 -62.52
CA GLY A 619 -23.36 -29.80 -61.82
C GLY A 619 -24.14 -31.04 -62.25
N ALA A 620 -25.23 -30.87 -62.99
CA ALA A 620 -26.01 -31.93 -63.63
C ALA A 620 -25.92 -31.96 -65.17
N ASP A 621 -25.21 -31.01 -65.76
CA ASP A 621 -25.00 -30.93 -67.20
C ASP A 621 -23.73 -31.67 -67.63
N ILE A 622 -23.58 -31.84 -68.94
CA ILE A 622 -22.42 -32.40 -69.60
C ILE A 622 -21.45 -31.32 -70.07
N GLU A 623 -21.74 -30.03 -69.90
CA GLU A 623 -20.92 -28.92 -70.46
C GLU A 623 -19.46 -29.00 -69.98
N PHE A 624 -19.22 -29.11 -68.68
CA PHE A 624 -17.87 -29.26 -68.12
C PHE A 624 -17.17 -30.53 -68.65
N ILE A 625 -17.91 -31.60 -68.93
CA ILE A 625 -17.36 -32.82 -69.56
C ILE A 625 -16.98 -32.55 -71.02
N GLU A 626 -17.82 -31.83 -71.79
CA GLU A 626 -17.50 -31.44 -73.15
C GLU A 626 -16.25 -30.53 -73.19
N SER A 627 -16.08 -29.64 -72.20
CA SER A 627 -14.89 -28.81 -72.01
C SER A 627 -13.62 -29.66 -71.81
N VAL A 628 -13.64 -30.63 -70.88
CA VAL A 628 -12.52 -31.58 -70.69
C VAL A 628 -12.21 -32.35 -71.97
N LEU A 629 -13.24 -32.83 -72.68
CA LEU A 629 -13.06 -33.59 -73.92
C LEU A 629 -12.41 -32.76 -75.03
N ASP A 630 -12.77 -31.48 -75.15
CA ASP A 630 -12.22 -30.55 -76.13
C ASP A 630 -10.76 -30.16 -75.82
N ALA A 631 -10.38 -30.17 -74.54
CA ALA A 631 -9.01 -29.93 -74.09
C ALA A 631 -8.04 -31.11 -74.34
N LEU A 632 -8.57 -32.32 -74.61
CA LEU A 632 -7.73 -33.52 -74.77
C LEU A 632 -6.76 -33.42 -75.97
N PRO A 633 -5.53 -33.95 -75.84
CA PRO A 633 -4.58 -33.99 -76.94
C PRO A 633 -5.11 -34.69 -78.21
N PRO A 634 -4.76 -34.23 -79.42
CA PRO A 634 -5.15 -34.91 -80.64
C PRO A 634 -4.66 -36.36 -80.67
N GLY A 635 -5.59 -37.30 -80.82
CA GLY A 635 -5.30 -38.74 -80.84
C GLY A 635 -5.50 -39.46 -79.50
N SER A 636 -6.02 -38.78 -78.47
CA SER A 636 -6.43 -39.41 -77.20
C SER A 636 -7.51 -40.48 -77.41
N PHE A 637 -8.38 -40.35 -78.41
CA PHE A 637 -9.34 -41.39 -78.80
C PHE A 637 -8.75 -42.41 -79.79
N GLN A 638 -9.13 -43.68 -79.63
CA GLN A 638 -8.75 -44.78 -80.55
C GLN A 638 -9.14 -44.50 -82.01
N SER A 639 -10.26 -43.78 -82.21
CA SER A 639 -10.67 -43.26 -83.51
C SER A 639 -11.64 -42.08 -83.34
N GLY A 640 -11.69 -41.18 -84.31
CA GLY A 640 -12.71 -40.12 -84.32
C GLY A 640 -14.15 -40.68 -84.40
N GLY A 641 -14.34 -41.95 -84.78
CA GLY A 641 -15.65 -42.60 -84.67
C GLY A 641 -16.06 -42.85 -83.21
N ASN A 642 -15.09 -43.16 -82.34
CA ASN A 642 -15.34 -43.38 -80.92
C ASN A 642 -15.58 -42.07 -80.19
N GLU A 643 -14.83 -41.02 -80.51
CA GLU A 643 -15.03 -39.65 -80.01
C GLU A 643 -16.45 -39.13 -80.32
N ASN A 644 -16.87 -39.24 -81.59
CA ASN A 644 -18.23 -38.88 -82.00
C ASN A 644 -19.30 -39.73 -81.28
N ALA A 645 -19.02 -41.01 -81.04
CA ALA A 645 -19.93 -41.89 -80.31
C ALA A 645 -20.02 -41.52 -78.83
N PHE A 646 -18.91 -41.10 -78.22
CA PHE A 646 -18.82 -40.66 -76.82
C PHE A 646 -19.65 -39.40 -76.60
N SER A 647 -19.40 -38.32 -77.36
CA SER A 647 -20.20 -37.08 -77.28
C SER A 647 -21.68 -37.34 -77.63
N SER A 648 -21.97 -38.23 -78.59
CA SER A 648 -23.36 -38.60 -78.89
C SER A 648 -24.08 -39.29 -77.72
N GLN A 649 -23.35 -40.02 -76.86
CA GLN A 649 -23.93 -40.64 -75.67
C GLN A 649 -24.09 -39.63 -74.54
N LEU A 650 -23.15 -38.71 -74.32
CA LEU A 650 -23.30 -37.58 -73.39
C LEU A 650 -24.55 -36.76 -73.71
N LYS A 651 -24.75 -36.40 -74.99
CA LYS A 651 -25.99 -35.74 -75.47
C LYS A 651 -27.27 -36.57 -75.30
N ASN A 652 -27.17 -37.86 -74.98
CA ASN A 652 -28.31 -38.69 -74.60
C ASN A 652 -28.48 -38.83 -73.09
N VAL A 653 -27.42 -38.57 -72.30
CA VAL A 653 -27.44 -38.43 -70.84
C VAL A 653 -28.20 -37.15 -70.51
N GLU A 654 -27.72 -35.99 -70.99
CA GLU A 654 -28.34 -34.66 -70.88
C GLU A 654 -29.84 -34.69 -71.21
N LYS A 655 -30.22 -35.24 -72.38
CA LYS A 655 -31.65 -35.44 -72.76
C LYS A 655 -32.47 -36.28 -71.79
N ASP A 656 -31.86 -37.20 -71.05
CA ASP A 656 -32.55 -37.98 -70.03
C ASP A 656 -32.60 -37.22 -68.70
N VAL A 657 -31.57 -36.44 -68.36
CA VAL A 657 -31.55 -35.50 -67.21
C VAL A 657 -32.67 -34.47 -67.34
N ALA A 658 -32.75 -33.74 -68.47
CA ALA A 658 -33.84 -32.81 -68.78
C ALA A 658 -35.27 -33.42 -68.76
N LYS A 659 -35.39 -34.75 -68.78
CA LYS A 659 -36.67 -35.48 -68.68
C LYS A 659 -36.92 -36.08 -67.29
N GLY A 660 -36.07 -35.83 -66.31
CA GLY A 660 -36.10 -36.44 -64.98
C GLY A 660 -35.85 -37.95 -64.99
N LYS A 661 -35.14 -38.48 -65.99
CA LYS A 661 -34.86 -39.92 -66.14
C LYS A 661 -33.48 -40.28 -65.61
N ILE A 662 -33.19 -39.90 -64.36
CA ILE A 662 -31.87 -40.06 -63.71
C ILE A 662 -31.33 -41.49 -63.80
N ALA A 663 -32.15 -42.51 -63.54
CA ALA A 663 -31.71 -43.91 -63.63
C ALA A 663 -31.23 -44.32 -65.04
N ASN A 664 -31.79 -43.73 -66.11
CA ASN A 664 -31.33 -43.99 -67.47
C ASN A 664 -30.04 -43.22 -67.78
N ALA A 665 -29.91 -41.99 -67.28
CA ALA A 665 -28.71 -41.18 -67.39
C ALA A 665 -27.51 -41.88 -66.72
N LEU A 666 -27.66 -42.30 -65.46
CA LEU A 666 -26.66 -43.09 -64.72
C LEU A 666 -26.28 -44.39 -65.43
N ALA A 667 -27.24 -45.11 -66.02
CA ALA A 667 -26.94 -46.33 -66.77
C ALA A 667 -26.11 -46.07 -68.04
N LYS A 668 -26.24 -44.88 -68.65
CA LYS A 668 -25.42 -44.46 -69.81
C LYS A 668 -24.06 -43.94 -69.37
N LEU A 669 -23.98 -43.17 -68.28
CA LEU A 669 -22.71 -42.76 -67.68
C LEU A 669 -21.87 -43.98 -67.29
N ALA A 670 -22.46 -44.99 -66.65
CA ALA A 670 -21.77 -46.24 -66.35
C ALA A 670 -21.25 -46.98 -67.61
N GLN A 671 -21.97 -46.89 -68.74
CA GLN A 671 -21.50 -47.43 -70.02
C GLN A 671 -20.32 -46.63 -70.57
N LEU A 672 -20.40 -45.29 -70.55
CA LEU A 672 -19.29 -44.42 -70.95
C LEU A 672 -18.06 -44.64 -70.07
N ARG A 673 -18.26 -44.78 -68.75
CA ARG A 673 -17.21 -45.08 -67.78
C ARG A 673 -16.51 -46.40 -68.04
N SER A 674 -17.24 -47.43 -68.50
CA SER A 674 -16.66 -48.73 -68.93
C SER A 674 -15.90 -48.71 -70.26
N HIS A 675 -15.94 -47.58 -70.98
CA HIS A 675 -15.10 -47.33 -72.15
C HIS A 675 -13.87 -46.49 -71.80
N CYS A 676 -13.67 -46.21 -70.52
CA CYS A 676 -12.50 -45.54 -69.97
C CYS A 676 -12.16 -46.26 -68.65
N ASP A 677 -11.91 -47.57 -68.63
CA ASP A 677 -11.64 -48.32 -67.39
C ASP A 677 -10.31 -49.11 -67.37
N GLY A 678 -9.58 -49.19 -68.50
CA GLY A 678 -8.38 -50.04 -68.62
C GLY A 678 -7.03 -49.54 -68.08
N CYS A 679 -6.86 -48.34 -67.52
CA CYS A 679 -5.52 -47.88 -67.12
C CYS A 679 -4.90 -48.57 -65.88
N GLY A 680 -3.82 -49.31 -66.18
CA GLY A 680 -2.88 -49.97 -65.29
C GLY A 680 -1.62 -50.41 -66.08
N SER A 681 -1.72 -51.44 -66.93
CA SER A 681 -0.64 -51.85 -67.87
C SER A 681 -0.80 -51.35 -69.32
N GLY A 682 -1.79 -50.47 -69.57
CA GLY A 682 -2.21 -49.96 -70.88
C GLY A 682 -3.72 -50.14 -71.10
N PRO A 683 -4.33 -49.41 -72.04
CA PRO A 683 -5.77 -49.46 -72.32
C PRO A 683 -6.22 -50.88 -72.71
N ASP A 684 -7.45 -51.23 -72.34
CA ASP A 684 -8.04 -52.53 -72.66
C ASP A 684 -8.70 -52.55 -74.06
N GLY A 685 -9.39 -53.65 -74.40
CA GLY A 685 -9.97 -53.83 -75.72
C GLY A 685 -11.26 -53.03 -75.97
N ASN A 686 -11.92 -52.53 -74.92
CA ASN A 686 -13.17 -51.78 -74.96
C ASN A 686 -12.96 -50.28 -74.70
N ASP A 687 -11.78 -49.87 -74.26
CA ASP A 687 -11.43 -48.47 -74.08
C ASP A 687 -11.51 -47.66 -75.38
N TRP A 688 -12.25 -46.54 -75.31
CA TRP A 688 -12.39 -45.59 -76.41
C TRP A 688 -11.33 -44.50 -76.39
N ILE A 689 -10.87 -44.13 -75.20
CA ILE A 689 -9.71 -43.25 -74.97
C ILE A 689 -8.49 -44.16 -74.75
N VAL A 690 -7.38 -43.95 -75.45
CA VAL A 690 -6.18 -44.80 -75.40
C VAL A 690 -5.01 -44.17 -74.64
N ASP A 691 -5.11 -42.87 -74.36
CA ASP A 691 -4.18 -42.18 -73.48
C ASP A 691 -4.62 -42.31 -72.02
N CYS A 692 -3.70 -42.69 -71.13
CA CYS A 692 -4.06 -42.99 -69.75
C CYS A 692 -4.24 -41.75 -68.86
N ALA A 693 -3.62 -40.62 -69.19
CA ALA A 693 -3.87 -39.38 -68.47
C ALA A 693 -5.26 -38.85 -68.84
N ALA A 694 -5.57 -38.80 -70.14
CA ALA A 694 -6.89 -38.43 -70.64
C ALA A 694 -8.00 -39.35 -70.10
N GLN A 695 -7.74 -40.66 -69.96
CA GLN A 695 -8.70 -41.55 -69.31
C GLN A 695 -8.94 -41.16 -67.85
N ALA A 696 -7.91 -40.81 -67.08
CA ALA A 696 -8.07 -40.44 -65.68
C ALA A 696 -8.92 -39.18 -65.53
N GLU A 697 -8.63 -38.15 -66.33
CA GLU A 697 -9.38 -36.88 -66.36
C GLU A 697 -10.85 -37.10 -66.73
N VAL A 698 -11.15 -37.79 -67.84
CA VAL A 698 -12.53 -38.05 -68.27
C VAL A 698 -13.30 -38.93 -67.29
N ARG A 699 -12.62 -39.84 -66.59
CA ARG A 699 -13.26 -40.65 -65.55
C ARG A 699 -13.69 -39.80 -64.36
N ALA A 700 -12.84 -38.87 -63.92
CA ALA A 700 -13.13 -38.01 -62.78
C ALA A 700 -14.42 -37.22 -63.01
N VAL A 701 -14.52 -36.52 -64.15
CA VAL A 701 -15.71 -35.72 -64.49
C VAL A 701 -16.97 -36.56 -64.77
N LEU A 702 -16.82 -37.78 -65.32
CA LEU A 702 -17.94 -38.72 -65.43
C LEU A 702 -18.44 -39.23 -64.07
N ASP A 703 -17.51 -39.47 -63.15
CA ASP A 703 -17.80 -39.95 -61.80
C ASP A 703 -18.45 -38.82 -60.96
N LEU A 704 -17.99 -37.56 -61.13
CA LEU A 704 -18.60 -36.35 -60.55
C LEU A 704 -20.05 -36.17 -60.99
N LEU A 705 -20.30 -36.10 -62.31
CA LEU A 705 -21.68 -35.99 -62.82
C LEU A 705 -22.56 -37.15 -62.33
N ALA A 706 -22.03 -38.38 -62.31
CA ALA A 706 -22.77 -39.51 -61.79
C ALA A 706 -23.09 -39.43 -60.28
N ALA A 707 -22.26 -38.72 -59.51
CA ALA A 707 -22.47 -38.45 -58.09
C ALA A 707 -23.48 -37.31 -57.83
N ASN A 708 -23.54 -36.31 -58.72
CA ASN A 708 -24.44 -35.16 -58.62
C ASN A 708 -25.89 -35.49 -59.03
N LEU A 709 -26.07 -36.28 -60.10
CA LEU A 709 -27.42 -36.59 -60.63
C LEU A 709 -28.44 -37.14 -59.61
N PRO A 710 -28.07 -37.96 -58.60
CA PRO A 710 -28.97 -38.37 -57.53
C PRO A 710 -29.43 -37.26 -56.55
N GLN A 711 -28.74 -36.12 -56.51
CA GLN A 711 -29.06 -34.99 -55.63
C GLN A 711 -30.18 -34.09 -56.20
N LEU A 712 -30.46 -34.21 -57.50
CA LEU A 712 -31.54 -33.47 -58.15
C LEU A 712 -32.93 -33.80 -57.56
N PRO A 713 -33.83 -32.80 -57.44
CA PRO A 713 -35.14 -32.92 -56.79
C PRO A 713 -36.19 -33.82 -57.49
#